data_AF-A0A8H6W7I3-F1
#
_entry.id   AF-A0A8H6W7I3-F1
#
_cell.length_a   1.000
_cell.length_b   1.000
_cell.length_c   1.000
_cell.angle_alpha   90.00
_cell.angle_beta   90.00
_cell.angle_gamma   90.00
#
_symmetry.space_group_name_H-M   'P 1'
#
loop_
_entity.id
_entity.type
_entity.pdbx_description
1 polymer ?
#
loop_
_entity_poly.entity_id
_entity_poly.type
_entity_poly.pdbx_seq_one_letter_code
_entity_poly.pdbx_strand_id
1 'polypeptide(L)'
;MSCCGEARSSADAASSSSTSSPRHQVVDRQPRAQPEPSPYQHMAAHHVGHSPPPALPRTSMSRRTATPSIHRRDESYFSATTEAVATHARHPSLSSQNDAKLVIAIDFGTTFSGVAYGSSRFASGQILQIIKWPRSFETFRKIPTCLLYDDRGHLVDWGLNAKNARLGGGLSRFEWFKLFLEPRALRDEGELDPRLPSLPFGKTPLDLITDFLRELWNYCRSQISQDIGAIADLNSADVWLTVPAAWDARGCALMRTAAISAGLVQSAFPGDRGWRERLKIITEPEAAAVHCANLTELHQLRPSQNFIVCDAGGGTVDLAVYKIIGDPAHLEIAEITARSGANCGSLYLDIRFRHLVKTLLADHPTHCDAASLAYFMNSFSEADKLTYAGRQDDSNVFYFTCFNVVDSIDDPSIGLVNGQLGIPGILLREAVFDPVVDEVLNLIGRQIAVSPPIDALLLVGGFSGSAYLKARIEERFGGRVSTIARPPDSETATLRGAARYGLARRPLVSQLVTPRSYVLKVRKYLLMLDLLRHGRQVKLPAEPEDRVRRPGYIQYNDAGVEVCENRLQYLVRKGAIIRKGQRLKTEFCKFSRTRDDSTFTATLYTFDSEGTDMDTARYADETALRRVCDWRVDLRAVQGWADGVPSSTGFFTNFWISLELDGPTVGATNNKMLSTPRKNIVDALAPIANPLPAWSNWGKTYHCSPAVVFTPTSVAECQLVLQLAKLDRRVVRAVGIGHSPSDIACTTDYMLNTTRLNKIIEINTRHCYVVAEAGIALSDLLEALAPHGLAMRNLGSISDQTLGGIVATTTHGAGSAFGVLSTHVLALTVLLPDNRLVSCSPSENKELFRASVCGLGATGILINITLELEPAFNLRDTHTVRPFDEVMANLDQIKDAGEHVRLWWFPAVGMVRCSVMDRTSEPAQRVASWLWDSPLGFHVIQFLLLLTRFARPLPHPSFPSAIFPKRFSIFSIARTFVVALVSVTVFLWGLLLHLASRLLAHLMRDANVWASSVALALSGPKNSVTIDRSDRIFNIECRYPQYTTEWAIPADRGEACLRSLSAWLAAEQGSTTGERPHFPIEIRWSAGDDLWLSPANGSRETCWIGIVQFKFVHCLYWDKRCSRPAKTCAK
;
A
#
# COMPACT_ATOMS: atom_id res chain seq x y z
N MET A 1 -12.05 36.48 -19.84
CA MET A 1 -11.41 36.10 -21.13
C MET A 1 -11.19 37.34 -21.96
N SER A 2 -10.19 37.30 -22.85
CA SER A 2 -10.00 38.21 -24.00
C SER A 2 -9.09 37.46 -24.99
N CYS A 3 -9.38 37.31 -26.29
CA CYS A 3 -10.50 37.80 -27.11
C CYS A 3 -10.98 36.71 -28.09
N CYS A 4 -12.22 36.83 -28.58
CA CYS A 4 -12.59 36.91 -30.01
C CYS A 4 -14.10 36.70 -30.24
N GLY A 5 -14.67 37.41 -31.22
CA GLY A 5 -16.04 37.21 -31.73
C GLY A 5 -16.99 38.40 -31.51
N GLU A 6 -17.33 39.13 -32.58
CA GLU A 6 -18.28 40.25 -32.58
C GLU A 6 -19.67 39.86 -33.12
N ALA A 7 -20.72 40.46 -32.57
CA ALA A 7 -22.01 40.72 -33.24
C ALA A 7 -22.71 41.91 -32.53
N ARG A 8 -23.67 42.60 -33.18
CA ARG A 8 -24.16 43.95 -32.77
C ARG A 8 -25.65 44.01 -32.38
N SER A 9 -25.98 45.08 -31.62
CA SER A 9 -27.27 45.83 -31.56
C SER A 9 -28.53 45.08 -31.06
N SER A 10 -29.42 45.60 -30.19
CA SER A 10 -29.84 46.99 -29.87
C SER A 10 -30.97 46.99 -28.81
N ALA A 11 -31.19 48.12 -28.10
CA ALA A 11 -32.46 48.57 -27.46
C ALA A 11 -33.07 47.73 -26.29
N ASP A 12 -33.83 48.29 -25.33
CA ASP A 12 -33.79 49.63 -24.68
C ASP A 12 -34.67 49.65 -23.40
N ALA A 13 -34.41 50.60 -22.48
CA ALA A 13 -35.21 50.93 -21.28
C ALA A 13 -35.43 49.80 -20.21
N ALA A 14 -35.85 50.03 -18.96
CA ALA A 14 -36.26 51.24 -18.22
C ALA A 14 -35.80 51.13 -16.73
N SER A 15 -35.10 52.09 -16.12
CA SER A 15 -35.59 53.12 -15.17
C SER A 15 -36.57 52.65 -14.05
N SER A 16 -36.47 53.06 -12.78
CA SER A 16 -35.50 53.90 -12.03
C SER A 16 -35.86 53.97 -10.53
N SER A 17 -35.06 54.74 -9.74
CA SER A 17 -35.46 55.53 -8.53
C SER A 17 -35.86 54.80 -7.21
N SER A 18 -35.60 55.33 -6.00
CA SER A 18 -34.72 56.45 -5.55
C SER A 18 -34.70 56.65 -4.01
N THR A 19 -33.55 57.10 -3.45
CA THR A 19 -33.40 57.95 -2.21
C THR A 19 -33.87 57.38 -0.85
N SER A 20 -33.54 57.91 0.35
CA SER A 20 -32.89 59.16 0.81
C SER A 20 -32.11 59.02 2.15
N SER A 21 -31.12 59.89 2.41
CA SER A 21 -30.50 60.20 3.74
C SER A 21 -31.21 61.43 4.38
N PRO A 22 -30.98 61.94 5.65
CA PRO A 22 -29.67 62.48 6.13
C PRO A 22 -29.34 62.66 7.67
N ARG A 23 -28.02 62.63 8.01
CA ARG A 23 -27.21 63.55 8.89
C ARG A 23 -27.37 63.70 10.44
N HIS A 24 -26.29 64.27 11.05
CA HIS A 24 -25.95 64.45 12.49
C HIS A 24 -26.18 65.87 13.08
N GLN A 25 -26.12 65.99 14.42
CA GLN A 25 -25.33 66.96 15.27
C GLN A 25 -25.32 66.41 16.74
N VAL A 26 -24.26 66.31 17.58
CA VAL A 26 -23.09 67.12 18.04
C VAL A 26 -23.36 67.96 19.33
N VAL A 27 -22.54 67.79 20.40
CA VAL A 27 -21.99 68.78 21.40
C VAL A 27 -21.66 68.18 22.81
N ASP A 28 -20.52 68.63 23.37
CA ASP A 28 -19.82 68.40 24.66
C ASP A 28 -20.56 68.32 26.03
N ARG A 29 -19.91 67.65 27.03
CA ARG A 29 -19.18 68.32 28.17
C ARG A 29 -18.41 67.39 29.15
N GLN A 30 -17.35 67.93 29.76
CA GLN A 30 -16.50 67.39 30.86
C GLN A 30 -16.45 68.44 32.02
N PRO A 31 -15.95 68.21 33.28
CA PRO A 31 -14.51 67.99 33.57
C PRO A 31 -14.04 67.32 34.91
N ARG A 32 -12.80 66.77 34.93
CA ARG A 32 -11.78 66.72 36.05
C ARG A 32 -12.13 66.05 37.43
N ALA A 33 -11.19 65.61 38.30
CA ALA A 33 -9.74 65.85 38.46
C ALA A 33 -8.92 64.61 38.97
N GLN A 34 -7.60 64.79 39.15
CA GLN A 34 -6.52 63.83 39.54
C GLN A 34 -6.07 64.04 41.03
N PRO A 35 -4.94 63.51 41.62
CA PRO A 35 -3.79 62.75 41.06
C PRO A 35 -3.07 61.62 41.90
N GLU A 36 -2.27 60.80 41.18
CA GLU A 36 -0.90 60.23 41.51
C GLU A 36 -0.59 59.41 42.81
N PRO A 37 0.58 58.70 42.92
CA PRO A 37 1.31 57.86 41.93
C PRO A 37 1.88 56.50 42.48
N SER A 38 2.44 55.67 41.58
CA SER A 38 3.59 54.68 41.62
C SER A 38 4.32 54.27 42.93
N PRO A 39 5.16 53.18 42.99
CA PRO A 39 5.53 52.12 42.01
C PRO A 39 5.55 50.65 42.57
N TYR A 40 6.14 49.70 41.81
CA TYR A 40 6.85 48.40 42.11
C TYR A 40 6.90 47.80 43.56
N GLN A 41 7.11 46.49 43.84
CA GLN A 41 7.80 45.40 43.11
C GLN A 41 7.44 43.97 43.62
N HIS A 42 8.09 42.92 43.09
CA HIS A 42 7.99 41.50 43.51
C HIS A 42 8.47 41.20 44.95
N MET A 43 7.93 40.15 45.58
CA MET A 43 8.77 39.13 46.25
C MET A 43 8.07 37.75 46.35
N ALA A 44 8.77 36.72 46.85
CA ALA A 44 8.37 35.31 46.74
C ALA A 44 8.37 34.54 48.09
N ALA A 45 7.60 33.44 48.08
CA ALA A 45 7.56 32.26 48.97
C ALA A 45 8.37 32.21 50.29
N HIS A 46 7.71 31.72 51.36
CA HIS A 46 8.26 30.64 52.20
C HIS A 46 7.16 29.84 52.94
N HIS A 47 7.51 28.69 53.51
CA HIS A 47 6.64 27.72 54.21
C HIS A 47 6.13 28.18 55.59
N VAL A 48 5.06 27.52 56.08
CA VAL A 48 5.01 26.70 57.32
C VAL A 48 3.70 25.86 57.29
N GLY A 49 3.52 24.84 58.13
CA GLY A 49 2.39 23.89 58.08
C GLY A 49 1.59 23.71 59.39
N HIS A 50 0.87 22.58 59.45
CA HIS A 50 0.15 21.97 60.60
C HIS A 50 -1.32 22.33 60.94
N SER A 51 -2.18 21.31 60.69
CA SER A 51 -3.18 20.72 61.62
C SER A 51 -4.68 21.19 61.63
N PRO A 52 -5.64 20.26 61.88
CA PRO A 52 -7.11 20.50 61.88
C PRO A 52 -7.73 20.57 63.31
N PRO A 53 -9.04 20.90 63.48
CA PRO A 53 -10.13 19.88 63.67
C PRO A 53 -11.53 20.41 63.19
N PRO A 54 -12.74 19.97 63.63
CA PRO A 54 -13.23 18.78 64.38
C PRO A 54 -14.38 18.00 63.66
N ALA A 55 -15.18 17.16 64.35
CA ALA A 55 -16.19 16.23 63.78
C ALA A 55 -17.34 15.80 64.76
N LEU A 56 -18.15 14.77 64.39
CA LEU A 56 -19.19 13.99 65.14
C LEU A 56 -20.68 14.43 64.93
N PRO A 57 -21.72 13.59 65.21
CA PRO A 57 -21.77 12.27 65.91
C PRO A 57 -22.57 11.13 65.18
N ARG A 58 -23.06 10.05 65.84
CA ARG A 58 -22.35 8.86 66.44
C ARG A 58 -23.31 7.86 67.17
N THR A 59 -23.32 6.57 66.80
CA THR A 59 -23.88 5.40 67.57
C THR A 59 -23.24 4.08 67.08
N SER A 60 -22.39 3.36 67.85
CA SER A 60 -22.68 2.22 68.78
C SER A 60 -23.28 0.96 68.11
N MET A 61 -22.80 -0.29 68.27
CA MET A 61 -21.76 -0.93 69.13
C MET A 61 -21.38 -2.33 68.53
N SER A 62 -20.52 -3.26 69.00
CA SER A 62 -19.73 -3.45 70.25
C SER A 62 -18.39 -4.24 70.06
N ARG A 63 -18.17 -5.39 70.74
CA ARG A 63 -16.93 -6.23 70.92
C ARG A 63 -17.32 -7.73 71.11
N ARG A 64 -16.46 -8.78 71.07
CA ARG A 64 -15.11 -9.13 71.62
C ARG A 64 -14.40 -10.15 70.68
N THR A 65 -13.08 -10.19 70.40
CA THR A 65 -11.84 -10.51 71.19
C THR A 65 -11.81 -11.93 71.81
N ALA A 66 -10.74 -12.77 71.75
CA ALA A 66 -9.30 -12.49 71.58
C ALA A 66 -8.42 -13.67 71.00
N THR A 67 -7.09 -13.41 70.95
CA THR A 67 -5.86 -14.19 70.60
C THR A 67 -5.52 -15.41 71.52
N PRO A 68 -4.40 -16.20 71.37
CA PRO A 68 -3.14 -16.00 70.61
C PRO A 68 -2.52 -17.23 69.85
N SER A 69 -1.30 -17.00 69.32
CA SER A 69 -0.38 -17.87 68.55
C SER A 69 0.51 -18.83 69.37
N ILE A 70 1.18 -19.79 68.67
CA ILE A 70 2.65 -20.11 68.59
C ILE A 70 2.80 -21.60 68.11
N HIS A 71 3.66 -22.08 67.19
CA HIS A 71 5.13 -21.95 67.05
C HIS A 71 5.70 -22.24 65.61
N ARG A 72 7.04 -22.32 65.47
CA ARG A 72 7.85 -22.63 64.24
C ARG A 72 8.24 -24.13 64.18
N ARG A 73 8.60 -24.77 63.05
CA ARG A 73 9.85 -24.59 62.25
C ARG A 73 9.83 -25.39 60.92
N ASP A 74 10.74 -25.00 60.03
CA ASP A 74 11.14 -25.66 58.79
C ASP A 74 12.10 -26.85 59.02
N GLU A 75 12.10 -27.85 58.12
CA GLU A 75 13.20 -28.11 57.16
C GLU A 75 12.87 -29.30 56.21
N SER A 76 13.63 -29.45 55.11
CA SER A 76 13.38 -30.37 53.99
C SER A 76 14.37 -31.54 53.92
N TYR A 77 14.04 -32.68 53.29
CA TYR A 77 14.98 -33.42 52.39
C TYR A 77 14.39 -34.65 51.64
N PHE A 78 15.03 -35.00 50.52
CA PHE A 78 15.12 -36.28 49.78
C PHE A 78 13.88 -37.05 49.22
N SER A 79 13.67 -36.89 47.90
CA SER A 79 13.68 -37.91 46.82
C SER A 79 13.30 -39.38 47.08
N ALA A 80 12.39 -39.91 46.24
CA ALA A 80 12.41 -41.31 45.78
C ALA A 80 11.84 -41.44 44.34
N THR A 81 12.32 -42.43 43.57
CA THR A 81 11.99 -42.66 42.15
C THR A 81 11.19 -43.93 41.90
N THR A 82 10.19 -43.91 41.01
CA THR A 82 9.88 -45.05 40.11
C THR A 82 8.98 -44.66 38.94
N GLU A 83 9.27 -45.18 37.75
CA GLU A 83 8.28 -45.49 36.70
C GLU A 83 7.62 -46.85 37.08
N ALA A 84 6.54 -47.37 36.51
CA ALA A 84 6.11 -47.36 35.11
C ALA A 84 4.69 -47.97 34.93
N VAL A 85 4.32 -48.18 33.65
CA VAL A 85 3.18 -48.98 33.14
C VAL A 85 1.79 -48.31 33.21
N ALA A 86 1.11 -48.28 32.07
CA ALA A 86 -0.19 -47.65 31.86
C ALA A 86 -1.33 -48.67 31.70
N THR A 87 -2.56 -48.22 31.95
CA THR A 87 -3.78 -48.84 31.39
C THR A 87 -4.65 -47.76 30.75
N HIS A 88 -5.24 -48.05 29.59
CA HIS A 88 -6.06 -47.07 28.87
C HIS A 88 -7.51 -47.05 29.38
N ALA A 89 -7.92 -45.94 29.99
CA ALA A 89 -9.31 -45.54 30.11
C ALA A 89 -9.60 -44.33 29.21
N ARG A 90 -10.72 -44.33 28.48
CA ARG A 90 -11.09 -43.24 27.58
C ARG A 90 -11.66 -42.06 28.38
N HIS A 91 -10.95 -40.93 28.43
CA HIS A 91 -11.53 -39.68 28.92
C HIS A 91 -12.46 -39.06 27.86
N PRO A 92 -13.66 -38.58 28.25
CA PRO A 92 -14.51 -37.78 27.37
C PRO A 92 -13.90 -36.40 27.10
N SER A 93 -14.30 -35.77 26.00
CA SER A 93 -13.75 -34.50 25.53
C SER A 93 -14.03 -33.34 26.48
N LEU A 94 -12.97 -32.67 26.95
CA LEU A 94 -13.04 -31.38 27.62
C LEU A 94 -13.55 -30.30 26.64
N SER A 95 -14.84 -30.05 26.69
CA SER A 95 -15.51 -28.88 26.11
C SER A 95 -16.23 -28.13 27.22
N SER A 96 -16.41 -26.81 27.07
CA SER A 96 -16.88 -25.86 28.09
C SER A 96 -15.90 -25.53 29.24
N GLN A 97 -14.81 -24.84 28.89
CA GLN A 97 -14.47 -23.64 29.69
C GLN A 97 -15.24 -22.46 29.07
N ASN A 98 -15.90 -21.65 29.91
CA ASN A 98 -16.65 -20.48 29.45
C ASN A 98 -15.69 -19.30 29.21
N ASP A 99 -15.30 -19.08 27.95
CA ASP A 99 -14.41 -17.98 27.58
C ASP A 99 -14.96 -16.60 28.00
N ALA A 100 -14.05 -15.74 28.45
CA ALA A 100 -14.38 -14.36 28.81
C ALA A 100 -14.46 -13.52 27.53
N LYS A 101 -15.65 -13.02 27.16
CA LYS A 101 -15.74 -12.11 26.01
C LYS A 101 -15.24 -10.73 26.41
N LEU A 102 -14.03 -10.38 25.97
CA LEU A 102 -13.48 -9.03 26.00
C LEU A 102 -13.85 -8.30 24.71
N VAL A 103 -14.35 -7.08 24.85
CA VAL A 103 -14.82 -6.23 23.74
C VAL A 103 -14.17 -4.86 23.87
N ILE A 104 -13.66 -4.34 22.76
CA ILE A 104 -13.08 -3.00 22.67
C ILE A 104 -13.78 -2.26 21.54
N ALA A 105 -14.44 -1.15 21.86
CA ALA A 105 -14.99 -0.23 20.88
C ALA A 105 -14.03 0.93 20.63
N ILE A 106 -13.87 1.28 19.36
CA ILE A 106 -13.08 2.41 18.90
C ILE A 106 -14.01 3.29 18.07
N ASP A 107 -14.07 4.56 18.46
CA ASP A 107 -14.83 5.60 17.77
C ASP A 107 -13.84 6.56 17.12
N PHE A 108 -13.54 6.34 15.85
CA PHE A 108 -12.58 7.15 15.09
C PHE A 108 -13.34 8.30 14.40
N GLY A 109 -13.42 9.46 15.05
CA GLY A 109 -14.14 10.64 14.56
C GLY A 109 -13.25 11.63 13.80
N THR A 110 -13.85 12.53 13.03
CA THR A 110 -13.11 13.51 12.18
C THR A 110 -12.26 14.50 12.98
N THR A 111 -12.75 14.93 14.14
CA THR A 111 -12.11 15.94 15.00
C THR A 111 -11.54 15.34 16.28
N PHE A 112 -12.23 14.33 16.83
CA PHE A 112 -11.87 13.64 18.07
C PHE A 112 -12.19 12.15 17.96
N SER A 113 -11.36 11.30 18.56
CA SER A 113 -11.52 9.85 18.61
C SER A 113 -11.55 9.34 20.06
N GLY A 114 -12.24 8.24 20.34
CA GLY A 114 -12.34 7.67 21.68
C GLY A 114 -12.29 6.15 21.71
N VAL A 115 -11.94 5.57 22.86
CA VAL A 115 -11.89 4.12 23.07
C VAL A 115 -12.58 3.74 24.37
N ALA A 116 -13.43 2.73 24.29
CA ALA A 116 -14.18 2.15 25.40
C ALA A 116 -14.09 0.64 25.34
N TYR A 117 -14.20 -0.03 26.48
CA TYR A 117 -14.00 -1.46 26.56
C TYR A 117 -14.82 -2.07 27.70
N GLY A 118 -14.99 -3.38 27.68
CA GLY A 118 -15.61 -4.12 28.78
C GLY A 118 -15.46 -5.61 28.59
N SER A 119 -15.72 -6.37 29.65
CA SER A 119 -15.58 -7.83 29.64
C SER A 119 -16.73 -8.48 30.38
N SER A 120 -17.20 -9.63 29.88
CA SER A 120 -18.23 -10.42 30.55
C SER A 120 -17.80 -11.05 31.88
N ARG A 121 -16.56 -10.84 32.34
CA ARG A 121 -16.06 -11.25 33.67
C ARG A 121 -15.62 -10.08 34.57
N PHE A 122 -15.39 -8.87 34.04
CA PHE A 122 -14.87 -7.73 34.79
C PHE A 122 -15.95 -6.68 35.02
N ALA A 123 -15.95 -6.02 36.19
CA ALA A 123 -16.91 -5.00 36.58
C ALA A 123 -18.39 -5.35 36.26
N SER A 124 -18.76 -6.64 36.39
CA SER A 124 -20.09 -7.18 36.06
C SER A 124 -20.61 -6.84 34.63
N GLY A 125 -19.71 -6.63 33.66
CA GLY A 125 -20.06 -6.22 32.29
C GLY A 125 -20.24 -4.71 32.11
N GLN A 126 -19.87 -3.89 33.10
CA GLN A 126 -19.78 -2.43 32.95
C GLN A 126 -18.81 -2.04 31.84
N ILE A 127 -19.16 -0.98 31.11
CA ILE A 127 -18.33 -0.40 30.06
C ILE A 127 -17.47 0.70 30.67
N LEU A 128 -16.16 0.54 30.51
CA LEU A 128 -15.14 1.51 30.88
C LEU A 128 -14.68 2.28 29.65
N GLN A 129 -14.03 3.42 29.88
CA GLN A 129 -13.59 4.34 28.83
C GLN A 129 -12.17 4.82 29.15
N ILE A 130 -11.33 4.89 28.12
CA ILE A 130 -10.01 5.51 28.23
C ILE A 130 -10.23 7.02 28.30
N ILE A 131 -10.04 7.58 29.50
CA ILE A 131 -10.15 9.01 29.79
C ILE A 131 -8.81 9.67 30.13
N LYS A 132 -7.77 8.86 30.38
CA LYS A 132 -6.37 9.30 30.50
C LYS A 132 -5.70 9.08 29.15
N TRP A 133 -4.80 10.00 28.76
CA TRP A 133 -4.19 10.02 27.44
C TRP A 133 -2.69 10.39 27.52
N PRO A 134 -1.88 10.10 26.49
CA PRO A 134 -0.43 10.30 26.54
C PRO A 134 -0.06 11.75 26.87
N ARG A 135 0.80 11.93 27.88
CA ARG A 135 1.32 13.23 28.36
C ARG A 135 0.26 14.27 28.76
N SER A 136 -0.99 13.85 29.00
CA SER A 136 -2.02 14.71 29.59
C SER A 136 -1.91 14.73 31.12
N PHE A 137 -2.09 15.92 31.71
CA PHE A 137 -2.32 16.07 33.16
C PHE A 137 -3.81 15.95 33.54
N GLU A 138 -4.72 16.12 32.58
CA GLU A 138 -6.18 16.12 32.76
C GLU A 138 -6.82 14.89 32.10
N THR A 139 -8.11 14.65 32.39
CA THR A 139 -8.89 13.56 31.78
C THR A 139 -9.82 14.06 30.68
N PHE A 140 -9.67 13.53 29.46
CA PHE A 140 -10.49 13.87 28.30
C PHE A 140 -11.33 12.68 27.84
N ARG A 141 -12.61 12.89 27.51
CA ARG A 141 -13.50 11.85 27.01
C ARG A 141 -13.05 11.28 25.66
N LYS A 142 -12.42 12.10 24.82
CA LYS A 142 -11.85 11.74 23.53
C LYS A 142 -10.51 12.46 23.33
N ILE A 143 -9.64 11.88 22.49
CA ILE A 143 -8.36 12.46 22.07
C ILE A 143 -8.54 13.15 20.70
N PRO A 144 -7.85 14.28 20.39
CA PRO A 144 -7.93 14.88 19.06
C PRO A 144 -7.52 13.91 17.94
N THR A 145 -8.22 13.93 16.81
CA THR A 145 -7.84 13.18 15.60
C THR A 145 -6.79 13.97 14.82
N CYS A 146 -5.58 14.02 15.38
CA CYS A 146 -4.47 14.85 14.94
C CYS A 146 -3.17 14.04 14.81
N LEU A 147 -2.36 14.36 13.81
CA LEU A 147 -1.03 13.81 13.56
C LEU A 147 -0.02 14.96 13.34
N LEU A 148 1.24 14.72 13.66
CA LEU A 148 2.35 15.63 13.40
C LEU A 148 3.43 14.88 12.61
N TYR A 149 3.77 15.37 11.42
CA TYR A 149 4.79 14.78 10.55
C TYR A 149 6.00 15.73 10.38
N ASP A 150 7.16 15.16 10.06
CA ASP A 150 8.35 15.91 9.62
C ASP A 150 8.29 16.26 8.11
N ASP A 151 9.34 16.93 7.63
CA ASP A 151 9.52 17.33 6.23
C ASP A 151 9.63 16.14 5.24
N ARG A 152 9.80 14.92 5.77
CA ARG A 152 10.01 13.67 5.01
C ARG A 152 8.83 12.70 5.10
N GLY A 153 7.79 13.04 5.85
CA GLY A 153 6.61 12.19 6.04
C GLY A 153 6.77 11.12 7.14
N HIS A 154 7.73 11.23 8.06
CA HIS A 154 7.77 10.41 9.27
C HIS A 154 6.83 10.98 10.35
N LEU A 155 6.12 10.09 11.06
CA LEU A 155 5.27 10.49 12.17
C LEU A 155 6.13 10.87 13.38
N VAL A 156 5.93 12.08 13.90
CA VAL A 156 6.66 12.65 15.05
C VAL A 156 5.84 12.51 16.34
N ASP A 157 4.54 12.84 16.29
CA ASP A 157 3.62 12.68 17.43
C ASP A 157 2.15 12.62 16.96
N TRP A 158 1.23 12.36 17.88
CA TRP A 158 -0.20 12.23 17.60
C TRP A 158 -1.08 12.80 18.72
N GLY A 159 -2.39 12.87 18.48
CA GLY A 159 -3.38 13.22 19.50
C GLY A 159 -3.19 14.64 20.06
N LEU A 160 -3.25 14.77 21.39
CA LEU A 160 -3.12 16.05 22.09
C LEU A 160 -1.74 16.69 21.92
N ASN A 161 -0.66 15.88 21.86
CA ASN A 161 0.68 16.39 21.60
C ASN A 161 0.78 17.01 20.21
N ALA A 162 0.26 16.31 19.18
CA ALA A 162 0.24 16.82 17.82
C ALA A 162 -0.60 18.10 17.72
N LYS A 163 -1.76 18.16 18.39
CA LYS A 163 -2.59 19.37 18.43
C LYS A 163 -1.84 20.55 19.04
N ASN A 164 -1.17 20.34 20.17
CA ASN A 164 -0.49 21.38 20.94
C ASN A 164 0.96 21.66 20.50
N ALA A 165 1.46 21.00 19.45
CA ALA A 165 2.82 21.18 18.95
C ALA A 165 3.03 22.60 18.39
N ARG A 166 4.17 23.22 18.75
CA ARG A 166 4.59 24.49 18.14
C ARG A 166 5.06 24.22 16.71
N LEU A 167 4.39 24.84 15.73
CA LEU A 167 4.73 24.70 14.32
C LEU A 167 5.99 25.49 14.00
N GLY A 168 6.95 24.84 13.34
CA GLY A 168 8.27 25.38 13.00
C GLY A 168 9.25 24.28 12.64
N GLY A 169 10.38 24.63 12.03
CA GLY A 169 11.48 23.68 11.76
C GLY A 169 11.13 22.51 10.83
N GLY A 170 10.17 22.69 9.91
CA GLY A 170 9.72 21.66 8.96
C GLY A 170 8.55 20.79 9.45
N LEU A 171 8.14 20.91 10.71
CA LEU A 171 7.01 20.15 11.26
C LEU A 171 5.67 20.62 10.69
N SER A 172 4.85 19.66 10.26
CA SER A 172 3.51 19.89 9.68
C SER A 172 2.44 19.11 10.44
N ARG A 173 1.34 19.78 10.81
CA ARG A 173 0.22 19.20 11.57
C ARG A 173 -0.96 18.85 10.65
N PHE A 174 -1.55 17.68 10.86
CA PHE A 174 -2.59 17.12 10.00
C PHE A 174 -3.81 16.76 10.85
N GLU A 175 -4.95 17.36 10.49
CA GLU A 175 -6.25 17.23 11.15
C GLU A 175 -7.32 16.91 10.08
N TRP A 176 -8.49 16.46 10.52
CA TRP A 176 -9.69 16.21 9.67
C TRP A 176 -9.55 15.13 8.58
N PHE A 177 -8.42 14.42 8.54
CA PHE A 177 -8.06 13.45 7.50
C PHE A 177 -9.00 12.22 7.38
N LYS A 178 -9.98 12.03 8.29
CA LYS A 178 -11.11 11.10 8.07
C LYS A 178 -11.94 11.47 6.83
N LEU A 179 -12.00 12.76 6.44
CA LEU A 179 -12.80 13.21 5.29
C LEU A 179 -12.28 12.68 3.95
N PHE A 180 -10.99 12.35 3.82
CA PHE A 180 -10.45 11.68 2.63
C PHE A 180 -11.00 10.25 2.42
N LEU A 181 -11.66 9.65 3.41
CA LEU A 181 -12.40 8.38 3.25
C LEU A 181 -13.89 8.59 2.92
N GLU A 182 -14.35 9.81 2.70
CA GLU A 182 -15.72 10.01 2.23
C GLU A 182 -15.89 9.33 0.85
N PRO A 183 -16.95 8.53 0.64
CA PRO A 183 -17.10 7.83 -0.62
C PRO A 183 -17.18 8.69 -1.88
N ARG A 184 -17.51 9.99 -1.80
CA ARG A 184 -17.49 10.94 -2.94
C ARG A 184 -16.05 11.33 -3.30
N ALA A 185 -15.32 11.91 -2.35
CA ALA A 185 -13.88 12.21 -2.46
C ALA A 185 -13.01 11.01 -2.90
N LEU A 186 -13.37 9.79 -2.50
CA LEU A 186 -12.71 8.55 -2.95
C LEU A 186 -12.98 8.16 -4.42
N ARG A 187 -13.80 8.92 -5.15
CA ARG A 187 -14.20 8.66 -6.55
C ARG A 187 -13.85 9.79 -7.50
N ASP A 188 -13.86 11.03 -7.02
CA ASP A 188 -13.49 12.22 -7.78
C ASP A 188 -12.71 13.16 -6.86
N GLU A 189 -11.51 13.56 -7.28
CA GLU A 189 -10.67 14.51 -6.54
C GLU A 189 -11.21 15.95 -6.64
N GLY A 190 -12.08 16.24 -7.63
CA GLY A 190 -12.81 17.50 -7.73
C GLY A 190 -13.93 17.65 -6.69
N GLU A 191 -14.36 16.55 -6.06
CA GLU A 191 -15.32 16.54 -4.93
C GLU A 191 -14.63 16.60 -3.56
N LEU A 192 -13.29 16.69 -3.50
CA LEU A 192 -12.59 17.04 -2.25
C LEU A 192 -12.82 18.50 -1.91
N ASP A 193 -13.17 18.79 -0.66
CA ASP A 193 -13.26 20.17 -0.17
C ASP A 193 -11.88 20.86 -0.30
N PRO A 194 -11.73 21.91 -1.14
CA PRO A 194 -10.44 22.56 -1.39
C PRO A 194 -9.92 23.35 -0.18
N ARG A 195 -10.64 23.34 0.95
CA ARG A 195 -10.26 23.94 2.23
C ARG A 195 -9.52 22.94 3.15
N LEU A 196 -9.42 21.67 2.75
CA LEU A 196 -8.60 20.62 3.40
C LEU A 196 -7.09 20.86 3.20
N PRO A 197 -6.23 20.36 4.12
CA PRO A 197 -4.79 20.43 3.96
C PRO A 197 -4.28 19.46 2.87
N SER A 198 -3.28 19.89 2.09
CA SER A 198 -2.49 19.02 1.22
C SER A 198 -1.80 17.92 2.02
N LEU A 199 -1.70 16.71 1.48
CA LEU A 199 -1.12 15.53 2.17
C LEU A 199 0.39 15.68 2.49
N PRO A 200 0.92 14.96 3.50
CA PRO A 200 2.36 14.94 3.77
C PRO A 200 3.15 14.27 2.63
N PHE A 201 4.44 14.59 2.54
CA PHE A 201 5.32 14.02 1.51
C PHE A 201 5.30 12.48 1.52
N GLY A 202 5.03 11.88 0.36
CA GLY A 202 5.01 10.42 0.18
C GLY A 202 3.88 9.67 0.90
N LYS A 203 2.87 10.35 1.46
CA LYS A 203 1.78 9.72 2.24
C LYS A 203 0.44 9.77 1.52
N THR A 204 -0.26 8.63 1.49
CA THR A 204 -1.68 8.58 1.09
C THR A 204 -2.60 8.82 2.30
N PRO A 205 -3.88 9.16 2.11
CA PRO A 205 -4.82 9.29 3.24
C PRO A 205 -5.02 7.99 4.03
N LEU A 206 -4.83 6.84 3.37
CA LEU A 206 -4.90 5.54 4.03
C LEU A 206 -3.73 5.36 5.01
N ASP A 207 -2.55 5.91 4.71
CA ASP A 207 -1.38 5.88 5.59
C ASP A 207 -1.62 6.71 6.86
N LEU A 208 -2.16 7.93 6.74
CA LEU A 208 -2.48 8.78 7.90
C LEU A 208 -3.44 8.06 8.86
N ILE A 209 -4.49 7.43 8.33
CA ILE A 209 -5.49 6.72 9.14
C ILE A 209 -4.88 5.44 9.73
N THR A 210 -4.03 4.73 8.99
CA THR A 210 -3.30 3.57 9.50
C THR A 210 -2.31 3.97 10.61
N ASP A 211 -1.60 5.09 10.46
CA ASP A 211 -0.66 5.62 11.44
C ASP A 211 -1.39 6.07 12.73
N PHE A 212 -2.48 6.84 12.61
CA PHE A 212 -3.29 7.25 13.77
C PHE A 212 -3.90 6.05 14.51
N LEU A 213 -4.52 5.11 13.78
CA LEU A 213 -5.11 3.92 14.38
C LEU A 213 -4.06 3.03 15.04
N ARG A 214 -2.84 2.95 14.49
CA ARG A 214 -1.73 2.18 15.08
C ARG A 214 -1.32 2.75 16.43
N GLU A 215 -1.12 4.07 16.50
CA GLU A 215 -0.69 4.73 17.73
C GLU A 215 -1.80 4.77 18.80
N LEU A 216 -3.05 5.03 18.39
CA LEU A 216 -4.21 4.89 19.25
C LEU A 216 -4.28 3.48 19.85
N TRP A 217 -4.15 2.44 19.01
CA TRP A 217 -4.21 1.04 19.43
C TRP A 217 -3.04 0.63 20.32
N ASN A 218 -1.82 1.09 20.04
CA ASN A 218 -0.64 0.85 20.86
C ASN A 218 -0.83 1.39 22.28
N TYR A 219 -1.30 2.63 22.42
CA TYR A 219 -1.59 3.21 23.73
C TYR A 219 -2.76 2.51 24.42
N CYS A 220 -3.86 2.27 23.70
CA CYS A 220 -5.06 1.68 24.30
C CYS A 220 -4.84 0.25 24.78
N ARG A 221 -4.03 -0.57 24.07
CA ARG A 221 -3.61 -1.88 24.58
C ARG A 221 -2.85 -1.76 25.90
N SER A 222 -1.90 -0.83 26.00
CA SER A 222 -1.14 -0.61 27.23
C SER A 222 -2.03 -0.19 28.41
N GLN A 223 -2.99 0.73 28.18
CA GLN A 223 -3.90 1.16 29.24
C GLN A 223 -4.86 0.05 29.66
N ILE A 224 -5.46 -0.71 28.73
CA ILE A 224 -6.38 -1.80 29.07
C ILE A 224 -5.66 -2.94 29.80
N SER A 225 -4.40 -3.25 29.45
CA SER A 225 -3.57 -4.20 30.19
C SER A 225 -3.21 -3.73 31.61
N GLN A 226 -3.14 -2.41 31.87
CA GLN A 226 -2.99 -1.86 33.22
C GLN A 226 -4.30 -1.94 34.00
N ASP A 227 -5.43 -1.58 33.37
CA ASP A 227 -6.74 -1.48 34.02
C ASP A 227 -7.36 -2.85 34.36
N ILE A 228 -7.14 -3.88 33.52
CA ILE A 228 -7.68 -5.25 33.68
C ILE A 228 -6.61 -6.23 34.22
N GLY A 229 -5.32 -5.92 34.03
CA GLY A 229 -4.20 -6.80 34.38
C GLY A 229 -3.79 -7.76 33.25
N ALA A 230 -2.54 -8.24 33.33
CA ALA A 230 -1.84 -8.97 32.26
C ALA A 230 -2.37 -10.39 31.92
N ILE A 231 -3.51 -10.80 32.48
CA ILE A 231 -4.14 -12.12 32.24
C ILE A 231 -5.09 -12.08 31.03
N ALA A 232 -5.51 -10.90 30.59
CA ALA A 232 -6.39 -10.72 29.43
C ALA A 232 -5.60 -10.65 28.11
N ASP A 233 -5.69 -11.70 27.27
CA ASP A 233 -5.15 -11.64 25.91
C ASP A 233 -5.99 -10.71 25.03
N LEU A 234 -5.47 -9.51 24.79
CA LEU A 234 -6.07 -8.50 23.92
C LEU A 234 -6.18 -8.95 22.45
N ASN A 235 -5.39 -9.93 22.00
CA ASN A 235 -5.48 -10.43 20.63
C ASN A 235 -6.74 -11.27 20.41
N SER A 236 -7.29 -11.89 21.47
CA SER A 236 -8.56 -12.62 21.47
C SER A 236 -9.82 -11.74 21.47
N ALA A 237 -9.68 -10.43 21.71
CA ALA A 237 -10.81 -9.52 21.87
C ALA A 237 -11.58 -9.25 20.55
N ASP A 238 -12.90 -9.04 20.67
CA ASP A 238 -13.73 -8.47 19.60
C ASP A 238 -13.51 -6.95 19.55
N VAL A 239 -13.04 -6.43 18.41
CA VAL A 239 -12.78 -4.99 18.22
C VAL A 239 -13.86 -4.39 17.31
N TRP A 240 -14.65 -3.47 17.84
CA TRP A 240 -15.76 -2.83 17.15
C TRP A 240 -15.37 -1.41 16.74
N LEU A 241 -15.40 -1.13 15.44
CA LEU A 241 -15.07 0.18 14.87
C LEU A 241 -16.34 0.86 14.33
N THR A 242 -16.56 2.11 14.71
CA THR A 242 -17.70 2.92 14.22
C THR A 242 -17.39 3.54 12.84
N VAL A 243 -18.43 3.74 12.02
CA VAL A 243 -18.36 4.45 10.72
C VAL A 243 -19.65 5.26 10.46
N PRO A 244 -19.63 6.37 9.70
CA PRO A 244 -20.86 7.13 9.40
C PRO A 244 -21.88 6.27 8.64
N ALA A 245 -23.18 6.56 8.76
CA ALA A 245 -24.22 5.83 8.06
C ALA A 245 -24.32 6.20 6.57
N ALA A 246 -23.86 7.39 6.19
CA ALA A 246 -23.71 7.78 4.78
C ALA A 246 -22.65 6.96 4.01
N TRP A 247 -21.75 6.25 4.71
CA TRP A 247 -20.66 5.51 4.06
C TRP A 247 -21.14 4.24 3.34
N ASP A 248 -20.43 3.89 2.26
CA ASP A 248 -20.69 2.68 1.48
C ASP A 248 -19.65 1.59 1.73
N ALA A 249 -19.90 0.41 1.15
CA ALA A 249 -19.04 -0.76 1.29
C ALA A 249 -17.57 -0.53 0.90
N ARG A 250 -17.23 0.45 0.03
CA ARG A 250 -15.84 0.80 -0.29
C ARG A 250 -15.21 1.64 0.83
N GLY A 251 -15.92 2.63 1.38
CA GLY A 251 -15.47 3.38 2.56
C GLY A 251 -15.23 2.46 3.76
N CYS A 252 -16.18 1.57 4.04
CA CYS A 252 -16.07 0.58 5.12
C CYS A 252 -14.94 -0.45 4.87
N ALA A 253 -14.71 -0.87 3.63
CA ALA A 253 -13.59 -1.76 3.28
C ALA A 253 -12.22 -1.08 3.43
N LEU A 254 -12.09 0.21 3.10
CA LEU A 254 -10.87 0.98 3.31
C LEU A 254 -10.59 1.17 4.80
N MET A 255 -11.61 1.53 5.59
CA MET A 255 -11.49 1.58 7.07
C MET A 255 -11.06 0.22 7.65
N ARG A 256 -11.68 -0.87 7.19
CA ARG A 256 -11.30 -2.24 7.59
C ARG A 256 -9.84 -2.56 7.24
N THR A 257 -9.37 -2.06 6.10
CA THR A 257 -7.98 -2.24 5.65
C THR A 257 -7.02 -1.46 6.54
N ALA A 258 -7.29 -0.17 6.80
CA ALA A 258 -6.49 0.66 7.69
C ALA A 258 -6.40 0.06 9.10
N ALA A 259 -7.52 -0.37 9.68
CA ALA A 259 -7.57 -1.01 10.99
C ALA A 259 -6.75 -2.32 11.07
N ILE A 260 -6.77 -3.14 10.02
CA ILE A 260 -5.96 -4.37 9.96
C ILE A 260 -4.46 -4.03 9.77
N SER A 261 -4.11 -3.05 8.94
CA SER A 261 -2.74 -2.58 8.73
C SER A 261 -2.14 -1.83 9.93
N ALA A 262 -3.01 -1.24 10.76
CA ALA A 262 -2.68 -0.66 12.06
C ALA A 262 -2.54 -1.73 13.17
N GLY A 263 -2.95 -2.98 12.89
CA GLY A 263 -2.80 -4.11 13.79
C GLY A 263 -3.85 -4.19 14.90
N LEU A 264 -5.04 -3.57 14.74
CA LEU A 264 -6.15 -3.58 15.71
C LEU A 264 -6.66 -4.98 16.06
N VAL A 265 -6.45 -5.96 15.18
CA VAL A 265 -6.65 -7.39 15.48
C VAL A 265 -5.45 -8.17 14.96
N GLN A 266 -5.05 -9.22 15.68
CA GLN A 266 -3.90 -10.06 15.36
C GLN A 266 -4.18 -11.53 15.72
N SER A 267 -3.38 -12.45 15.16
CA SER A 267 -3.46 -13.89 15.43
C SER A 267 -3.19 -14.15 16.92
N ALA A 268 -4.18 -14.59 17.69
CA ALA A 268 -4.02 -14.77 19.14
C ALA A 268 -3.07 -15.93 19.48
N PHE A 269 -3.08 -16.98 18.64
CA PHE A 269 -2.21 -18.14 18.75
C PHE A 269 -1.81 -18.65 17.35
N PRO A 270 -0.74 -19.46 17.24
CA PRO A 270 -0.38 -20.14 15.99
C PRO A 270 -1.54 -21.02 15.50
N GLY A 271 -1.98 -20.82 14.26
CA GLY A 271 -3.12 -21.53 13.68
C GLY A 271 -4.47 -20.82 13.81
N ASP A 272 -4.58 -19.71 14.57
CA ASP A 272 -5.76 -18.84 14.53
C ASP A 272 -5.94 -18.30 13.10
N ARG A 273 -7.02 -18.73 12.43
CA ARG A 273 -7.42 -18.30 11.08
C ARG A 273 -8.53 -17.25 11.09
N GLY A 274 -9.25 -17.10 12.20
CA GLY A 274 -10.43 -16.27 12.34
C GLY A 274 -10.15 -14.85 12.83
N TRP A 275 -8.93 -14.51 13.25
CA TRP A 275 -8.62 -13.20 13.86
C TRP A 275 -9.07 -11.97 13.08
N ARG A 276 -9.06 -12.01 11.74
CA ARG A 276 -9.56 -10.90 10.92
C ARG A 276 -11.06 -10.67 11.05
N GLU A 277 -11.82 -11.66 11.51
CA GLU A 277 -13.27 -11.59 11.74
C GLU A 277 -13.62 -11.02 13.12
N ARG A 278 -12.66 -10.95 14.07
CA ARG A 278 -12.82 -10.25 15.36
C ARG A 278 -12.89 -8.73 15.21
N LEU A 279 -12.41 -8.18 14.10
CA LEU A 279 -12.70 -6.79 13.72
C LEU A 279 -14.12 -6.70 13.16
N LYS A 280 -14.99 -6.01 13.88
CA LYS A 280 -16.40 -5.76 13.53
C LYS A 280 -16.59 -4.29 13.18
N ILE A 281 -17.62 -3.99 12.39
CA ILE A 281 -18.00 -2.62 12.03
C ILE A 281 -19.49 -2.43 12.37
N ILE A 282 -19.82 -1.28 12.95
CA ILE A 282 -21.19 -0.83 13.24
C ILE A 282 -21.29 0.64 12.80
N THR A 283 -22.45 1.10 12.31
CA THR A 283 -22.56 2.53 11.98
C THR A 283 -22.74 3.37 13.24
N GLU A 284 -22.24 4.60 13.21
CA GLU A 284 -22.31 5.62 14.26
C GLU A 284 -23.74 5.75 14.87
N PRO A 285 -24.82 6.05 14.12
CA PRO A 285 -26.17 6.17 14.70
C PRO A 285 -26.78 4.85 15.21
N GLU A 286 -26.37 3.69 14.69
CA GLU A 286 -26.83 2.37 15.16
C GLU A 286 -26.22 2.03 16.53
N ALA A 287 -24.92 2.30 16.68
CA ALA A 287 -24.25 2.21 17.97
C ALA A 287 -24.86 3.21 18.96
N ALA A 288 -25.05 4.46 18.53
CA ALA A 288 -25.67 5.49 19.37
C ALA A 288 -27.10 5.12 19.81
N ALA A 289 -27.92 4.51 18.94
CA ALA A 289 -29.26 4.01 19.30
C ALA A 289 -29.21 2.92 20.37
N VAL A 290 -28.25 2.00 20.31
CA VAL A 290 -28.00 0.99 21.34
C VAL A 290 -27.60 1.62 22.68
N HIS A 291 -26.87 2.73 22.67
CA HIS A 291 -26.65 3.49 23.91
C HIS A 291 -27.93 4.16 24.41
N CYS A 292 -28.63 4.89 23.53
CA CYS A 292 -29.76 5.73 23.86
C CYS A 292 -30.99 4.96 24.36
N ALA A 293 -31.34 3.83 23.74
CA ALA A 293 -32.51 3.03 24.10
C ALA A 293 -32.39 2.33 25.48
N ASN A 294 -31.21 2.35 26.09
CA ASN A 294 -30.98 1.92 27.47
C ASN A 294 -31.15 3.07 28.49
N LEU A 295 -31.45 4.30 28.07
CA LEU A 295 -31.62 5.47 28.94
C LEU A 295 -33.11 5.69 29.24
N THR A 296 -33.79 4.65 29.73
CA THR A 296 -35.25 4.62 29.88
C THR A 296 -35.81 5.78 30.72
N GLU A 297 -35.08 6.24 31.73
CA GLU A 297 -35.44 7.41 32.55
C GLU A 297 -35.45 8.74 31.77
N LEU A 298 -34.55 8.88 30.78
CA LEU A 298 -34.40 10.08 29.95
C LEU A 298 -35.50 10.22 28.90
N HIS A 299 -35.94 9.10 28.31
CA HIS A 299 -36.85 9.10 27.15
C HIS A 299 -38.23 8.50 27.42
N GLN A 300 -38.41 7.72 28.49
CA GLN A 300 -39.68 7.13 28.96
C GLN A 300 -40.50 6.37 27.89
N LEU A 301 -39.81 5.88 26.86
CA LEU A 301 -40.41 5.16 25.73
C LEU A 301 -40.81 3.74 26.14
N ARG A 302 -42.00 3.34 25.69
CA ARG A 302 -42.57 2.00 25.88
C ARG A 302 -42.39 1.16 24.61
N PRO A 303 -42.57 -0.17 24.67
CA PRO A 303 -42.61 -1.01 23.49
C PRO A 303 -43.60 -0.47 22.44
N SER A 304 -43.23 -0.62 21.18
CA SER A 304 -43.87 -0.06 19.98
C SER A 304 -43.83 1.46 19.78
N GLN A 305 -43.24 2.26 20.66
CA GLN A 305 -42.94 3.67 20.38
C GLN A 305 -41.67 3.81 19.49
N ASN A 306 -41.62 4.88 18.69
CA ASN A 306 -40.54 5.16 17.73
C ASN A 306 -39.69 6.35 18.19
N PHE A 307 -38.37 6.28 17.97
CA PHE A 307 -37.45 7.38 18.25
C PHE A 307 -36.47 7.58 17.11
N ILE A 308 -36.09 8.83 16.90
CA ILE A 308 -35.01 9.21 15.99
C ILE A 308 -33.74 9.50 16.80
N VAL A 309 -32.62 8.92 16.37
CA VAL A 309 -31.28 9.28 16.86
C VAL A 309 -30.68 10.25 15.85
N CYS A 310 -30.17 11.37 16.37
CA CYS A 310 -29.42 12.35 15.60
C CYS A 310 -27.98 12.39 16.13
N ASP A 311 -27.08 11.63 15.49
CA ASP A 311 -25.66 11.67 15.81
C ASP A 311 -25.04 12.87 15.10
N ALA A 312 -25.07 14.02 15.78
CA ALA A 312 -24.50 15.28 15.33
C ALA A 312 -22.99 15.27 15.61
N GLY A 313 -22.24 14.69 14.69
CA GLY A 313 -20.79 14.50 14.78
C GLY A 313 -19.96 15.75 14.45
N GLY A 314 -18.65 15.56 14.38
CA GLY A 314 -17.71 16.60 13.98
C GLY A 314 -17.72 16.86 12.47
N GLY A 315 -17.67 15.80 11.65
CA GLY A 315 -17.73 15.91 10.19
C GLY A 315 -19.14 15.68 9.62
N THR A 316 -19.75 14.56 9.96
CA THR A 316 -21.10 14.19 9.51
C THR A 316 -22.15 14.43 10.59
N VAL A 317 -23.40 14.54 10.16
CA VAL A 317 -24.59 14.36 11.00
C VAL A 317 -25.38 13.20 10.41
N ASP A 318 -25.60 12.15 11.19
CA ASP A 318 -26.21 10.89 10.76
C ASP A 318 -27.50 10.59 11.54
N LEU A 319 -28.58 10.28 10.81
CA LEU A 319 -29.91 10.03 11.34
C LEU A 319 -30.38 8.60 11.10
N ALA A 320 -31.00 8.00 12.11
CA ALA A 320 -31.71 6.73 11.98
C ALA A 320 -32.94 6.68 12.90
N VAL A 321 -34.00 6.00 12.45
CA VAL A 321 -35.27 5.87 13.19
C VAL A 321 -35.47 4.42 13.60
N TYR A 322 -35.69 4.23 14.90
CA TYR A 322 -35.82 2.94 15.55
C TYR A 322 -37.14 2.83 16.32
N LYS A 323 -37.66 1.60 16.42
CA LYS A 323 -38.81 1.23 17.26
C LYS A 323 -38.35 0.29 18.36
N ILE A 324 -38.86 0.50 19.57
CA ILE A 324 -38.64 -0.44 20.68
C ILE A 324 -39.53 -1.67 20.49
N ILE A 325 -38.94 -2.87 20.49
CA ILE A 325 -39.64 -4.14 20.28
C ILE A 325 -39.79 -4.94 21.57
N GLY A 326 -38.73 -5.02 22.38
CA GLY A 326 -38.69 -5.79 23.63
C GLY A 326 -39.07 -5.00 24.90
N ASP A 327 -39.22 -5.70 26.02
CA ASP A 327 -39.36 -5.09 27.35
C ASP A 327 -38.02 -4.50 27.87
N PRO A 328 -38.00 -3.71 28.96
CA PRO A 328 -36.77 -3.07 29.44
C PRO A 328 -35.60 -4.02 29.83
N ALA A 329 -35.87 -5.27 30.24
CA ALA A 329 -34.85 -6.29 30.45
C ALA A 329 -34.48 -7.04 29.14
N HIS A 330 -35.44 -7.13 28.23
CA HIS A 330 -35.32 -7.76 26.91
C HIS A 330 -35.14 -6.74 25.77
N LEU A 331 -34.51 -5.59 26.05
CA LEU A 331 -34.34 -4.51 25.09
C LEU A 331 -33.80 -5.01 23.75
N GLU A 332 -34.60 -4.74 22.72
CA GLU A 332 -34.40 -5.01 21.31
C GLU A 332 -35.01 -3.85 20.54
N ILE A 333 -34.31 -3.33 19.53
CA ILE A 333 -34.78 -2.28 18.63
C ILE A 333 -34.78 -2.75 17.17
N ALA A 334 -35.76 -2.26 16.40
CA ALA A 334 -35.88 -2.47 14.97
C ALA A 334 -35.74 -1.15 14.22
N GLU A 335 -34.94 -1.11 13.16
CA GLU A 335 -34.87 0.04 12.25
C GLU A 335 -36.15 0.12 11.39
N ILE A 336 -36.72 1.32 11.24
CA ILE A 336 -38.04 1.52 10.61
C ILE A 336 -37.97 2.20 9.24
N THR A 337 -36.98 3.07 9.03
CA THR A 337 -36.73 3.74 7.76
C THR A 337 -35.24 3.75 7.47
N ALA A 338 -34.87 3.76 6.18
CA ALA A 338 -33.48 3.91 5.77
C ALA A 338 -32.83 5.13 6.43
N ARG A 339 -31.57 4.95 6.84
CA ARG A 339 -30.71 5.98 7.46
C ARG A 339 -30.44 7.10 6.47
N SER A 340 -30.33 8.33 6.96
CA SER A 340 -29.81 9.46 6.18
C SER A 340 -28.61 10.08 6.88
N GLY A 341 -27.81 10.86 6.15
CA GLY A 341 -26.67 11.56 6.72
C GLY A 341 -26.17 12.65 5.77
N ALA A 342 -25.52 13.67 6.32
CA ALA A 342 -24.97 14.79 5.56
C ALA A 342 -23.71 15.38 6.21
N ASN A 343 -22.92 16.08 5.41
CA ASN A 343 -21.69 16.76 5.81
C ASN A 343 -21.96 18.12 6.46
N CYS A 344 -22.71 18.13 7.57
CA CYS A 344 -23.09 19.36 8.31
C CYS A 344 -22.73 19.29 9.80
N GLY A 345 -21.67 18.55 10.14
CA GLY A 345 -21.12 18.48 11.51
C GLY A 345 -20.45 19.78 11.97
N SER A 346 -20.05 19.85 13.25
CA SER A 346 -19.52 21.09 13.84
C SER A 346 -18.26 21.66 13.17
N LEU A 347 -17.48 20.83 12.46
CA LEU A 347 -16.33 21.27 11.65
C LEU A 347 -16.73 22.30 10.57
N TYR A 348 -17.95 22.23 10.05
CA TYR A 348 -18.42 23.17 9.04
C TYR A 348 -18.61 24.59 9.62
N LEU A 349 -18.76 24.74 10.94
CA LEU A 349 -18.68 26.03 11.62
C LEU A 349 -17.26 26.60 11.54
N ASP A 350 -16.23 25.80 11.83
CA ASP A 350 -14.83 26.23 11.75
C ASP A 350 -14.47 26.65 10.31
N ILE A 351 -14.92 25.87 9.33
CA ILE A 351 -14.73 26.15 7.91
C ILE A 351 -15.44 27.45 7.48
N ARG A 352 -16.67 27.69 7.94
CA ARG A 352 -17.43 28.92 7.69
C ARG A 352 -16.80 30.14 8.39
N PHE A 353 -16.37 29.99 9.64
CA PHE A 353 -15.68 31.05 10.40
C PHE A 353 -14.37 31.47 9.71
N ARG A 354 -13.57 30.49 9.25
CA ARG A 354 -12.35 30.76 8.46
C ARG A 354 -12.64 31.54 7.17
N HIS A 355 -13.79 31.31 6.55
CA HIS A 355 -14.24 32.07 5.38
C HIS A 355 -14.68 33.49 5.76
N LEU A 356 -15.47 33.66 6.84
CA LEU A 356 -15.89 34.98 7.35
C LEU A 356 -14.67 35.85 7.66
N VAL A 357 -13.72 35.35 8.44
CA VAL A 357 -12.46 36.04 8.76
C VAL A 357 -11.71 36.49 7.51
N LYS A 358 -11.55 35.60 6.52
CA LYS A 358 -10.92 35.93 5.23
C LYS A 358 -11.71 36.95 4.40
N THR A 359 -13.01 37.07 4.61
CA THR A 359 -13.87 38.03 3.90
C THR A 359 -13.78 39.41 4.56
N LEU A 360 -13.79 39.47 5.90
CA LEU A 360 -13.62 40.71 6.66
C LEU A 360 -12.24 41.32 6.49
N LEU A 361 -11.17 40.50 6.48
CA LEU A 361 -9.78 40.94 6.33
C LEU A 361 -9.28 40.90 4.87
N ALA A 362 -10.17 40.88 3.87
CA ALA A 362 -9.79 40.74 2.46
C ALA A 362 -8.87 41.88 1.98
N ASP A 363 -9.17 43.12 2.37
CA ASP A 363 -8.35 44.31 2.08
C ASP A 363 -7.25 44.56 3.13
N HIS A 364 -7.15 43.70 4.16
CA HIS A 364 -6.23 43.83 5.30
C HIS A 364 -5.25 42.63 5.40
N PRO A 365 -4.39 42.40 4.37
CA PRO A 365 -3.56 41.20 4.28
C PRO A 365 -2.49 41.08 5.37
N THR A 366 -2.10 42.18 6.00
CA THR A 366 -1.16 42.22 7.14
C THR A 366 -1.65 41.41 8.34
N HIS A 367 -2.97 41.34 8.54
CA HIS A 367 -3.62 40.58 9.62
C HIS A 367 -4.07 39.16 9.19
N CYS A 368 -3.90 38.81 7.91
CA CYS A 368 -4.10 37.46 7.38
C CYS A 368 -2.86 36.56 7.52
N ASP A 369 -1.93 36.89 8.41
CA ASP A 369 -0.72 36.11 8.65
C ASP A 369 -1.03 34.74 9.28
N ALA A 370 -0.10 33.78 9.13
CA ALA A 370 -0.31 32.42 9.58
C ALA A 370 -0.49 32.31 11.11
N ALA A 371 0.10 33.21 11.91
CA ALA A 371 -0.02 33.20 13.36
C ALA A 371 -1.39 33.73 13.82
N SER A 372 -1.83 34.89 13.31
CA SER A 372 -3.14 35.47 13.68
C SER A 372 -4.28 34.55 13.23
N LEU A 373 -4.24 34.05 11.98
CA LEU A 373 -5.25 33.10 11.50
C LEU A 373 -5.28 31.80 12.31
N ALA A 374 -4.14 31.26 12.73
CA ALA A 374 -4.11 30.07 13.58
C ALA A 374 -4.72 30.34 14.98
N TYR A 375 -4.46 31.50 15.56
CA TYR A 375 -5.02 31.91 16.85
C TYR A 375 -6.52 32.20 16.78
N PHE A 376 -7.00 32.88 15.73
CA PHE A 376 -8.43 33.09 15.49
C PHE A 376 -9.18 31.74 15.42
N MET A 377 -8.66 30.80 14.62
CA MET A 377 -9.24 29.46 14.53
C MET A 377 -9.20 28.71 15.87
N ASN A 378 -8.16 28.89 16.67
CA ASN A 378 -8.05 28.25 17.99
C ASN A 378 -9.01 28.85 19.02
N SER A 379 -9.13 30.18 19.11
CA SER A 379 -10.11 30.84 19.99
C SER A 379 -11.52 30.38 19.66
N PHE A 380 -11.89 30.51 18.37
CA PHE A 380 -13.21 30.11 17.91
C PHE A 380 -13.47 28.63 18.18
N SER A 381 -12.56 27.73 17.77
CA SER A 381 -12.80 26.29 17.86
C SER A 381 -12.90 25.79 19.31
N GLU A 382 -12.05 26.31 20.21
CA GLU A 382 -11.85 25.73 21.55
C GLU A 382 -12.56 26.51 22.67
N ALA A 383 -13.10 27.71 22.39
CA ALA A 383 -13.86 28.51 23.37
C ALA A 383 -15.20 29.02 22.80
N ASP A 384 -15.17 29.91 21.81
CA ASP A 384 -16.35 30.69 21.39
C ASP A 384 -17.45 29.77 20.80
N LYS A 385 -17.07 28.86 19.91
CA LYS A 385 -17.96 27.86 19.27
C LYS A 385 -18.62 26.91 20.27
N LEU A 386 -17.98 26.65 21.42
CA LEU A 386 -18.47 25.71 22.42
C LEU A 386 -19.46 26.35 23.41
N THR A 387 -19.36 27.66 23.61
CA THR A 387 -20.18 28.43 24.56
C THR A 387 -21.37 29.14 23.90
N TYR A 388 -21.31 29.39 22.59
CA TYR A 388 -22.30 30.12 21.81
C TYR A 388 -23.77 29.67 22.02
N ALA A 389 -24.59 30.62 22.46
CA ALA A 389 -26.00 30.48 22.79
C ALA A 389 -26.97 30.98 21.69
N GLY A 390 -26.45 31.54 20.59
CA GLY A 390 -27.26 31.97 19.44
C GLY A 390 -27.85 33.36 19.63
N ARG A 391 -29.19 33.48 19.51
CA ARG A 391 -29.91 34.78 19.61
C ARG A 391 -29.69 35.55 20.93
N GLN A 392 -29.13 34.91 21.96
CA GLN A 392 -28.72 35.57 23.21
C GLN A 392 -27.37 36.29 23.08
N ASP A 393 -26.53 35.87 22.13
CA ASP A 393 -25.24 36.47 21.79
C ASP A 393 -25.33 37.47 20.63
N ASP A 394 -26.49 37.66 19.99
CA ASP A 394 -26.65 38.58 18.85
C ASP A 394 -26.15 40.01 19.16
N SER A 395 -26.26 40.45 20.41
CA SER A 395 -25.77 41.74 20.92
C SER A 395 -24.33 41.73 21.45
N ASN A 396 -23.70 40.56 21.56
CA ASN A 396 -22.32 40.42 22.05
C ASN A 396 -21.31 40.62 20.90
N VAL A 397 -20.07 40.96 21.25
CA VAL A 397 -18.97 41.10 20.28
C VAL A 397 -17.82 40.18 20.69
N PHE A 398 -17.36 39.37 19.74
CA PHE A 398 -16.31 38.38 19.91
C PHE A 398 -15.01 38.96 19.36
N TYR A 399 -14.00 39.12 20.22
CA TYR A 399 -12.77 39.86 19.90
C TYR A 399 -11.59 38.92 19.63
N PHE A 400 -10.94 39.09 18.49
CA PHE A 400 -9.84 38.26 18.04
C PHE A 400 -8.58 39.11 17.80
N THR A 401 -7.52 38.88 18.60
CA THR A 401 -6.27 39.66 18.58
C THR A 401 -5.35 39.31 17.41
N CYS A 402 -5.02 40.30 16.57
CA CYS A 402 -4.00 40.18 15.52
C CYS A 402 -2.60 40.29 16.14
N PHE A 403 -1.65 39.45 15.73
CA PHE A 403 -0.27 39.52 16.23
C PHE A 403 0.64 40.44 15.43
N ASN A 404 0.37 40.59 14.13
CA ASN A 404 1.08 41.55 13.30
C ASN A 404 0.39 42.92 13.41
N VAL A 405 1.05 43.84 14.13
CA VAL A 405 0.59 45.22 14.38
C VAL A 405 1.45 46.26 13.65
N VAL A 406 2.39 45.79 12.80
CA VAL A 406 3.19 46.69 11.95
C VAL A 406 2.27 47.20 10.83
N ASP A 407 2.10 48.53 10.80
CA ASP A 407 1.20 49.25 9.90
C ASP A 407 -0.30 48.94 10.07
N SER A 408 -0.79 48.76 11.31
CA SER A 408 -2.22 48.65 11.59
C SER A 408 -2.97 49.98 11.37
N ILE A 409 -3.69 50.09 10.25
CA ILE A 409 -4.73 51.09 10.06
C ILE A 409 -6.01 50.54 10.70
N ASP A 410 -6.56 51.25 11.69
CA ASP A 410 -7.88 50.91 12.24
C ASP A 410 -8.96 51.03 11.17
N ASP A 411 -9.78 50.00 11.04
CA ASP A 411 -10.97 49.97 10.18
C ASP A 411 -12.20 49.57 11.01
N PRO A 412 -12.85 50.56 11.66
CA PRO A 412 -14.08 50.32 12.43
C PRO A 412 -15.26 49.82 11.57
N SER A 413 -15.19 49.87 10.24
CA SER A 413 -16.30 49.42 9.37
C SER A 413 -16.41 47.89 9.32
N ILE A 414 -15.29 47.18 9.49
CA ILE A 414 -15.22 45.72 9.64
C ILE A 414 -15.03 45.27 11.10
N GLY A 415 -14.98 46.21 12.04
CA GLY A 415 -14.72 45.95 13.46
C GLY A 415 -13.24 45.75 13.82
N LEU A 416 -12.29 46.15 12.95
CA LEU A 416 -10.86 46.07 13.20
C LEU A 416 -10.37 47.33 13.91
N VAL A 417 -10.05 47.25 15.21
CA VAL A 417 -9.66 48.41 16.04
C VAL A 417 -8.55 48.02 17.04
N ASN A 418 -7.50 48.82 17.15
CA ASN A 418 -6.31 48.56 18.00
C ASN A 418 -5.69 47.17 17.79
N GLY A 419 -5.71 46.65 16.55
CA GLY A 419 -5.22 45.30 16.24
C GLY A 419 -6.11 44.17 16.76
N GLN A 420 -7.37 44.43 17.11
CA GLN A 420 -8.37 43.40 17.41
C GLN A 420 -9.50 43.43 16.39
N LEU A 421 -9.88 42.26 15.85
CA LEU A 421 -11.06 42.08 15.02
C LEU A 421 -12.25 41.73 15.93
N GLY A 422 -13.17 42.69 16.13
CA GLY A 422 -14.43 42.50 16.86
C GLY A 422 -15.56 42.06 15.93
N ILE A 423 -15.98 40.79 16.02
CA ILE A 423 -17.07 40.23 15.20
C ILE A 423 -18.38 40.21 16.03
N PRO A 424 -19.46 40.89 15.60
CA PRO A 424 -20.75 40.82 16.28
C PRO A 424 -21.35 39.40 16.26
N GLY A 425 -21.98 38.99 17.36
CA GLY A 425 -22.58 37.65 17.49
C GLY A 425 -23.71 37.37 16.49
N ILE A 426 -24.44 38.41 16.06
CA ILE A 426 -25.42 38.32 14.97
C ILE A 426 -24.76 37.95 13.62
N LEU A 427 -23.56 38.47 13.35
CA LEU A 427 -22.81 38.13 12.14
C LEU A 427 -22.25 36.71 12.20
N LEU A 428 -21.81 36.25 13.39
CA LEU A 428 -21.51 34.83 13.61
C LEU A 428 -22.76 33.96 13.42
N ARG A 429 -23.94 34.39 13.89
CA ARG A 429 -25.19 33.66 13.70
C ARG A 429 -25.46 33.44 12.22
N GLU A 430 -25.44 34.50 11.42
CA GLU A 430 -25.94 34.47 10.04
C GLU A 430 -24.90 33.96 9.03
N ALA A 431 -23.61 34.23 9.24
CA ALA A 431 -22.55 33.77 8.33
C ALA A 431 -21.96 32.39 8.69
N VAL A 432 -22.04 31.98 9.97
CA VAL A 432 -21.37 30.76 10.47
C VAL A 432 -22.35 29.70 10.96
N PHE A 433 -23.23 30.03 11.91
CA PHE A 433 -24.07 29.03 12.58
C PHE A 433 -25.34 28.64 11.81
N ASP A 434 -26.17 29.60 11.43
CA ASP A 434 -27.47 29.35 10.79
C ASP A 434 -27.36 28.51 9.51
N PRO A 435 -26.39 28.72 8.59
CA PRO A 435 -26.23 27.86 7.42
C PRO A 435 -26.03 26.38 7.77
N VAL A 436 -25.18 26.08 8.76
CA VAL A 436 -24.86 24.69 9.16
C VAL A 436 -26.00 24.08 9.99
N VAL A 437 -26.59 24.88 10.89
CA VAL A 437 -27.72 24.43 11.72
C VAL A 437 -28.96 24.16 10.86
N ASP A 438 -29.28 24.99 9.88
CA ASP A 438 -30.45 24.77 9.02
C ASP A 438 -30.26 23.57 8.07
N GLU A 439 -29.04 23.23 7.65
CA GLU A 439 -28.75 21.96 6.98
C GLU A 439 -29.13 20.75 7.88
N VAL A 440 -28.79 20.79 9.17
CA VAL A 440 -29.20 19.76 10.15
C VAL A 440 -30.72 19.74 10.35
N LEU A 441 -31.38 20.89 10.51
CA LEU A 441 -32.84 20.95 10.64
C LEU A 441 -33.55 20.41 9.38
N ASN A 442 -33.01 20.67 8.18
CA ASN A 442 -33.56 20.17 6.92
C ASN A 442 -33.28 18.67 6.71
N LEU A 443 -32.23 18.12 7.31
CA LEU A 443 -32.01 16.66 7.37
C LEU A 443 -33.03 15.98 8.30
N ILE A 444 -33.18 16.49 9.53
CA ILE A 444 -34.16 15.99 10.52
C ILE A 444 -35.60 16.10 9.96
N GLY A 445 -35.91 17.22 9.31
CA GLY A 445 -37.22 17.46 8.68
C GLY A 445 -37.55 16.45 7.58
N ARG A 446 -36.58 16.09 6.73
CA ARG A 446 -36.75 15.06 5.70
C ARG A 446 -36.93 13.66 6.30
N GLN A 447 -36.15 13.30 7.33
CA GLN A 447 -36.29 11.99 7.98
C GLN A 447 -37.68 11.83 8.63
N ILE A 448 -38.13 12.82 9.40
CA ILE A 448 -39.45 12.78 10.07
C ILE A 448 -40.58 12.71 9.04
N ALA A 449 -40.45 13.35 7.87
CA ALA A 449 -41.48 13.33 6.82
C ALA A 449 -41.66 11.96 6.14
N VAL A 450 -40.68 11.05 6.21
CA VAL A 450 -40.75 9.69 5.62
C VAL A 450 -40.93 8.59 6.66
N SER A 451 -41.02 8.93 7.94
CA SER A 451 -41.16 7.98 9.05
C SER A 451 -42.58 7.96 9.64
N PRO A 452 -42.97 6.86 10.33
CA PRO A 452 -44.11 6.87 11.25
C PRO A 452 -43.94 7.92 12.37
N PRO A 453 -45.02 8.25 13.12
CA PRO A 453 -44.96 9.21 14.22
C PRO A 453 -43.81 8.94 15.20
N ILE A 454 -43.09 10.01 15.57
CA ILE A 454 -41.86 9.95 16.37
C ILE A 454 -42.15 10.46 17.78
N ASP A 455 -42.02 9.59 18.77
CA ASP A 455 -42.25 9.90 20.18
C ASP A 455 -41.08 10.68 20.81
N ALA A 456 -39.84 10.40 20.39
CA ALA A 456 -38.63 11.07 20.89
C ALA A 456 -37.56 11.33 19.83
N LEU A 457 -36.82 12.43 20.00
CA LEU A 457 -35.59 12.79 19.27
C LEU A 457 -34.43 12.86 20.27
N LEU A 458 -33.41 12.04 20.04
CA LEU A 458 -32.26 11.88 20.93
C LEU A 458 -31.00 12.40 20.24
N LEU A 459 -30.50 13.55 20.71
CA LEU A 459 -29.39 14.29 20.12
C LEU A 459 -28.06 13.87 20.76
N VAL A 460 -27.14 13.35 19.95
CA VAL A 460 -25.85 12.75 20.36
C VAL A 460 -24.70 13.21 19.45
N GLY A 461 -23.48 12.75 19.71
CA GLY A 461 -22.29 13.22 18.98
C GLY A 461 -21.73 14.54 19.54
N GLY A 462 -20.62 15.02 18.97
CA GLY A 462 -19.91 16.20 19.50
C GLY A 462 -20.66 17.52 19.31
N PHE A 463 -21.31 17.73 18.17
CA PHE A 463 -22.07 18.94 17.87
C PHE A 463 -23.36 19.05 18.69
N SER A 464 -23.86 17.94 19.26
CA SER A 464 -24.95 17.97 20.25
C SER A 464 -24.65 18.85 21.47
N GLY A 465 -23.37 19.13 21.76
CA GLY A 465 -22.95 20.05 22.81
C GLY A 465 -23.49 21.48 22.64
N SER A 466 -23.67 21.94 21.39
CA SER A 466 -24.14 23.30 21.09
C SER A 466 -25.53 23.56 21.68
N ALA A 467 -25.62 24.57 22.55
CA ALA A 467 -26.88 25.05 23.08
C ALA A 467 -27.78 25.59 21.96
N TYR A 468 -27.20 26.29 20.98
CA TYR A 468 -27.95 26.86 19.87
C TYR A 468 -28.57 25.80 18.94
N LEU A 469 -27.82 24.75 18.58
CA LEU A 469 -28.35 23.64 17.78
C LEU A 469 -29.55 22.99 18.47
N LYS A 470 -29.44 22.72 19.79
CA LYS A 470 -30.54 22.15 20.58
C LYS A 470 -31.77 23.06 20.55
N ALA A 471 -31.61 24.36 20.82
CA ALA A 471 -32.70 25.32 20.83
C ALA A 471 -33.42 25.43 19.47
N ARG A 472 -32.68 25.46 18.35
CA ARG A 472 -33.24 25.48 16.99
C ARG A 472 -33.97 24.17 16.62
N ILE A 473 -33.53 23.02 17.14
CA ILE A 473 -34.25 21.75 17.01
C ILE A 473 -35.56 21.78 17.83
N GLU A 474 -35.54 22.27 19.07
CA GLU A 474 -36.73 22.38 19.90
C GLU A 474 -37.77 23.35 19.30
N GLU A 475 -37.33 24.51 18.80
CA GLU A 475 -38.16 25.49 18.08
C GLU A 475 -38.86 24.88 16.85
N ARG A 476 -38.17 24.06 16.06
CA ARG A 476 -38.71 23.53 14.78
C ARG A 476 -39.39 22.16 14.89
N PHE A 477 -39.19 21.41 15.98
CA PHE A 477 -39.71 20.04 16.14
C PHE A 477 -40.49 19.76 17.43
N GLY A 478 -40.45 20.62 18.46
CA GLY A 478 -41.16 20.38 19.73
C GLY A 478 -42.69 20.24 19.60
N GLY A 479 -43.30 20.90 18.60
CA GLY A 479 -44.72 20.72 18.26
C GLY A 479 -45.06 19.42 17.51
N ARG A 480 -44.08 18.55 17.24
CA ARG A 480 -44.25 17.29 16.49
C ARG A 480 -43.62 16.06 17.17
N VAL A 481 -42.71 16.25 18.11
CA VAL A 481 -42.01 15.20 18.85
C VAL A 481 -42.08 15.51 20.33
N SER A 482 -42.71 14.64 21.11
CA SER A 482 -43.00 14.88 22.54
C SER A 482 -41.76 15.01 23.42
N THR A 483 -40.67 14.30 23.10
CA THR A 483 -39.44 14.30 23.91
C THR A 483 -38.23 14.64 23.05
N ILE A 484 -37.68 15.84 23.20
CA ILE A 484 -36.39 16.23 22.61
C ILE A 484 -35.34 16.25 23.71
N ALA A 485 -34.37 15.33 23.67
CA ALA A 485 -33.43 15.11 24.76
C ALA A 485 -31.98 14.91 24.30
N ARG A 486 -31.04 15.32 25.16
CA ARG A 486 -29.59 15.12 24.98
C ARG A 486 -29.04 14.28 26.14
N PRO A 487 -28.52 13.06 25.90
CA PRO A 487 -27.87 12.26 26.94
C PRO A 487 -26.70 12.98 27.62
N PRO A 488 -26.46 12.78 28.94
CA PRO A 488 -25.27 13.32 29.63
C PRO A 488 -23.93 12.83 29.05
N ASP A 489 -23.95 11.64 28.44
CA ASP A 489 -22.81 11.02 27.78
C ASP A 489 -22.88 11.13 26.24
N SER A 490 -23.70 12.04 25.70
CA SER A 490 -24.02 12.25 24.27
C SER A 490 -22.81 12.19 23.32
N GLU A 491 -21.73 12.92 23.62
CA GLU A 491 -20.45 12.92 22.89
C GLU A 491 -19.81 11.52 22.74
N THR A 492 -20.13 10.61 23.68
CA THR A 492 -19.59 9.24 23.79
C THR A 492 -20.66 8.16 23.58
N ALA A 493 -21.90 8.53 23.25
CA ALA A 493 -23.02 7.59 23.12
C ALA A 493 -22.73 6.51 22.08
N THR A 494 -22.27 6.93 20.91
CA THR A 494 -21.78 6.12 19.78
C THR A 494 -20.74 5.09 20.23
N LEU A 495 -19.68 5.56 20.90
CA LEU A 495 -18.60 4.74 21.45
C LEU A 495 -19.08 3.72 22.51
N ARG A 496 -19.82 4.19 23.51
CA ARG A 496 -20.41 3.34 24.57
C ARG A 496 -21.35 2.31 23.98
N GLY A 497 -22.16 2.70 23.00
CA GLY A 497 -23.14 1.85 22.33
C GLY A 497 -22.51 0.71 21.54
N ALA A 498 -21.40 0.96 20.85
CA ALA A 498 -20.64 -0.08 20.15
C ALA A 498 -20.08 -1.13 21.14
N ALA A 499 -19.53 -0.71 22.29
CA ALA A 499 -19.08 -1.64 23.33
C ALA A 499 -20.26 -2.44 23.93
N ARG A 500 -21.40 -1.76 24.18
CA ARG A 500 -22.64 -2.36 24.68
C ARG A 500 -23.22 -3.39 23.71
N TYR A 501 -23.14 -3.12 22.41
CA TYR A 501 -23.53 -4.06 21.35
C TYR A 501 -22.59 -5.28 21.28
N GLY A 502 -21.27 -5.07 21.29
CA GLY A 502 -20.29 -6.15 21.23
C GLY A 502 -20.32 -7.11 22.44
N LEU A 503 -20.68 -6.60 23.62
CA LEU A 503 -20.87 -7.39 24.85
C LEU A 503 -22.19 -8.16 24.90
N ALA A 504 -23.19 -7.78 24.10
CA ALA A 504 -24.50 -8.41 24.13
C ALA A 504 -24.45 -9.87 23.68
N ARG A 505 -25.12 -10.75 24.44
CA ARG A 505 -25.27 -12.18 24.10
C ARG A 505 -26.41 -12.46 23.11
N ARG A 506 -27.15 -11.42 22.72
CA ARG A 506 -28.25 -11.43 21.73
C ARG A 506 -28.10 -10.24 20.78
N PRO A 507 -28.63 -10.27 19.55
CA PRO A 507 -28.76 -9.07 18.73
C PRO A 507 -29.58 -8.02 19.48
N LEU A 508 -29.06 -6.81 19.65
CA LEU A 508 -29.83 -5.67 20.18
C LEU A 508 -30.57 -4.92 19.07
N VAL A 509 -30.09 -5.05 17.83
CA VAL A 509 -30.73 -4.55 16.61
C VAL A 509 -31.13 -5.76 15.78
N SER A 510 -32.43 -6.06 15.70
CA SER A 510 -32.93 -7.30 15.06
C SER A 510 -33.31 -7.12 13.59
N GLN A 511 -33.71 -5.90 13.22
CA GLN A 511 -34.13 -5.54 11.86
C GLN A 511 -33.35 -4.33 11.35
N LEU A 512 -32.99 -4.38 10.07
CA LEU A 512 -32.34 -3.31 9.31
C LEU A 512 -33.22 -2.95 8.11
N VAL A 513 -33.14 -1.70 7.65
CA VAL A 513 -33.77 -1.26 6.40
C VAL A 513 -32.68 -1.05 5.36
N THR A 514 -32.84 -1.64 4.17
CA THR A 514 -31.83 -1.51 3.11
C THR A 514 -31.76 -0.06 2.58
N PRO A 515 -30.60 0.63 2.69
CA PRO A 515 -30.49 2.03 2.26
C PRO A 515 -30.47 2.18 0.73
N ARG A 516 -30.18 1.09 0.00
CA ARG A 516 -30.05 1.06 -1.47
C ARG A 516 -30.61 -0.23 -2.06
N SER A 517 -30.91 -0.19 -3.35
CA SER A 517 -31.16 -1.38 -4.16
C SER A 517 -29.84 -2.09 -4.48
N TYR A 518 -29.86 -3.42 -4.52
CA TYR A 518 -28.73 -4.27 -4.88
C TYR A 518 -29.14 -5.21 -6.02
N VAL A 519 -28.46 -5.11 -7.16
CA VAL A 519 -28.80 -5.81 -8.40
C VAL A 519 -27.59 -6.52 -9.00
N LEU A 520 -27.82 -7.66 -9.66
CA LEU A 520 -26.77 -8.49 -10.24
C LEU A 520 -26.75 -8.40 -11.77
N LYS A 521 -25.55 -8.29 -12.35
CA LYS A 521 -25.33 -8.39 -13.81
C LYS A 521 -24.12 -9.29 -14.07
N VAL A 522 -24.38 -10.46 -14.68
CA VAL A 522 -23.35 -11.44 -15.04
C VAL A 522 -22.57 -10.98 -16.27
N ARG A 523 -21.25 -11.19 -16.26
CA ARG A 523 -20.34 -11.00 -17.40
C ARG A 523 -19.53 -12.29 -17.65
N LYS A 524 -19.27 -12.63 -18.91
CA LYS A 524 -18.24 -13.63 -19.28
C LYS A 524 -16.86 -13.01 -19.03
N TYR A 525 -15.90 -13.80 -18.56
CA TYR A 525 -14.49 -13.41 -18.58
C TYR A 525 -14.01 -13.51 -20.03
N LEU A 526 -13.77 -12.36 -20.68
CA LEU A 526 -13.21 -12.31 -22.03
C LEU A 526 -11.69 -12.28 -21.96
N LEU A 527 -11.06 -13.39 -22.36
CA LEU A 527 -9.69 -13.36 -22.85
C LEU A 527 -9.72 -12.76 -24.26
N MET A 528 -8.75 -11.91 -24.59
CA MET A 528 -8.79 -11.04 -25.79
C MET A 528 -8.60 -11.77 -27.14
N LEU A 529 -8.58 -13.11 -27.15
CA LEU A 529 -8.39 -13.94 -28.34
C LEU A 529 -9.68 -14.63 -28.84
N ASP A 530 -10.82 -14.46 -28.15
CA ASP A 530 -12.07 -15.22 -28.40
C ASP A 530 -13.16 -14.38 -29.12
N LEU A 531 -12.76 -13.35 -29.89
CA LEU A 531 -13.65 -12.35 -30.51
C LEU A 531 -14.53 -12.86 -31.68
N LEU A 532 -14.49 -14.16 -32.01
CA LEU A 532 -15.20 -14.75 -33.17
C LEU A 532 -16.10 -15.96 -32.83
N ARG A 533 -16.44 -16.23 -31.56
CA ARG A 533 -17.44 -17.27 -31.22
C ARG A 533 -18.43 -16.81 -30.15
N HIS A 534 -19.73 -16.93 -30.46
CA HIS A 534 -20.81 -16.53 -29.57
C HIS A 534 -20.86 -17.37 -28.28
N GLY A 535 -21.08 -16.67 -27.15
CA GLY A 535 -21.25 -17.22 -25.82
C GLY A 535 -22.08 -16.30 -24.93
N ARG A 536 -23.42 -16.37 -25.00
CA ARG A 536 -24.35 -15.39 -24.40
C ARG A 536 -25.04 -15.84 -23.09
N GLN A 537 -24.63 -15.15 -22.02
CA GLN A 537 -25.34 -14.77 -20.78
C GLN A 537 -26.04 -15.82 -19.90
N VAL A 538 -25.75 -15.73 -18.59
CA VAL A 538 -26.56 -16.28 -17.49
C VAL A 538 -27.68 -15.27 -17.16
N LYS A 539 -28.86 -15.43 -17.76
CA LYS A 539 -30.04 -14.57 -17.50
C LYS A 539 -31.37 -15.33 -17.65
N LEU A 540 -32.39 -14.83 -16.96
CA LEU A 540 -33.78 -15.27 -17.08
C LEU A 540 -34.37 -14.97 -18.48
N PRO A 541 -35.28 -15.82 -19.00
CA PRO A 541 -35.94 -15.62 -20.30
C PRO A 541 -36.65 -14.26 -20.42
N ALA A 542 -36.64 -13.68 -21.62
CA ALA A 542 -37.28 -12.41 -21.91
C ALA A 542 -38.81 -12.46 -21.69
N GLU A 543 -39.33 -11.46 -20.99
CA GLU A 543 -40.78 -11.32 -20.79
C GLU A 543 -41.47 -10.56 -21.95
N PRO A 544 -42.80 -10.69 -22.11
CA PRO A 544 -43.56 -9.92 -23.09
C PRO A 544 -43.33 -8.40 -22.99
N GLU A 545 -43.19 -7.86 -21.77
CA GLU A 545 -42.87 -6.44 -21.55
C GLU A 545 -41.48 -6.07 -22.10
N ASP A 546 -40.49 -6.96 -22.00
CA ASP A 546 -39.13 -6.70 -22.50
C ASP A 546 -39.11 -6.59 -24.04
N ARG A 547 -39.91 -7.44 -24.72
CA ARG A 547 -40.09 -7.39 -26.18
C ARG A 547 -40.71 -6.07 -26.66
N VAL A 548 -41.57 -5.44 -25.84
CA VAL A 548 -42.21 -4.15 -26.15
C VAL A 548 -41.33 -2.97 -25.76
N ARG A 549 -40.79 -2.94 -24.54
CA ARG A 549 -40.09 -1.76 -23.98
C ARG A 549 -38.62 -1.69 -24.34
N ARG A 550 -37.97 -2.81 -24.70
CA ARG A 550 -36.53 -2.90 -25.03
C ARG A 550 -36.23 -3.97 -26.12
N PRO A 551 -36.92 -3.97 -27.28
CA PRO A 551 -36.72 -4.97 -28.35
C PRO A 551 -35.27 -5.10 -28.81
N GLY A 552 -34.54 -3.99 -28.94
CA GLY A 552 -33.11 -3.98 -29.34
C GLY A 552 -32.14 -4.66 -28.35
N TYR A 553 -32.60 -5.04 -27.17
CA TYR A 553 -31.83 -5.79 -26.18
C TYR A 553 -32.26 -7.26 -26.02
N ILE A 554 -33.19 -7.74 -26.86
CA ILE A 554 -33.60 -9.15 -26.92
C ILE A 554 -32.62 -9.93 -27.80
N GLN A 555 -32.02 -10.99 -27.26
CA GLN A 555 -31.08 -11.85 -27.98
C GLN A 555 -31.27 -13.32 -27.57
N TYR A 556 -30.97 -14.26 -28.45
CA TYR A 556 -30.99 -15.69 -28.14
C TYR A 556 -29.71 -16.11 -27.40
N ASN A 557 -29.85 -16.72 -26.21
CA ASN A 557 -28.74 -17.27 -25.45
C ASN A 557 -28.16 -18.54 -26.10
N ASP A 558 -27.10 -19.10 -25.51
CA ASP A 558 -26.40 -20.29 -26.04
C ASP A 558 -27.24 -21.58 -26.11
N ALA A 559 -28.46 -21.56 -25.52
CA ALA A 559 -29.44 -22.65 -25.56
C ALA A 559 -30.68 -22.31 -26.40
N GLY A 560 -30.64 -21.24 -27.20
CA GLY A 560 -31.75 -20.84 -28.09
C GLY A 560 -32.91 -20.13 -27.41
N VAL A 561 -32.77 -19.69 -26.15
CA VAL A 561 -33.82 -18.99 -25.40
C VAL A 561 -33.63 -17.48 -25.50
N GLU A 562 -34.69 -16.73 -25.79
CA GLU A 562 -34.67 -15.25 -25.77
C GLU A 562 -34.37 -14.73 -24.36
N VAL A 563 -33.41 -13.81 -24.25
CA VAL A 563 -33.06 -13.11 -23.00
C VAL A 563 -32.93 -11.61 -23.25
N CYS A 564 -33.30 -10.80 -22.26
CA CYS A 564 -33.09 -9.36 -22.29
C CYS A 564 -31.72 -8.98 -21.67
N GLU A 565 -30.76 -8.59 -22.51
CA GLU A 565 -29.39 -8.27 -22.08
C GLU A 565 -29.33 -7.06 -21.13
N ASN A 566 -30.34 -6.18 -21.16
CA ASN A 566 -30.39 -4.95 -20.39
C ASN A 566 -31.16 -5.04 -19.05
N ARG A 567 -32.02 -6.05 -18.88
CA ARG A 567 -32.86 -6.21 -17.67
C ARG A 567 -32.03 -6.42 -16.39
N LEU A 568 -32.45 -5.79 -15.29
CA LEU A 568 -31.83 -5.90 -13.96
C LEU A 568 -32.36 -7.10 -13.17
N GLN A 569 -31.48 -7.81 -12.48
CA GLN A 569 -31.86 -8.84 -11.51
C GLN A 569 -31.71 -8.30 -10.09
N TYR A 570 -32.82 -8.03 -9.39
CA TYR A 570 -32.77 -7.61 -7.99
C TYR A 570 -32.43 -8.77 -7.06
N LEU A 571 -31.55 -8.51 -6.09
CA LEU A 571 -31.35 -9.35 -4.91
C LEU A 571 -32.13 -8.78 -3.71
N VAL A 572 -32.14 -7.46 -3.59
CA VAL A 572 -33.01 -6.70 -2.67
C VAL A 572 -33.21 -5.27 -3.19
N ARG A 573 -34.35 -4.66 -2.89
CA ARG A 573 -34.67 -3.25 -3.21
C ARG A 573 -34.29 -2.32 -2.05
N LYS A 574 -34.19 -1.02 -2.32
CA LYS A 574 -34.18 0.05 -1.30
C LYS A 574 -35.45 -0.03 -0.43
N GLY A 575 -35.35 0.30 0.86
CA GLY A 575 -36.48 0.28 1.79
C GLY A 575 -36.97 -1.10 2.25
N ALA A 576 -36.29 -2.19 1.87
CA ALA A 576 -36.69 -3.53 2.29
C ALA A 576 -36.26 -3.79 3.75
N ILE A 577 -37.21 -4.25 4.57
CA ILE A 577 -36.95 -4.69 5.94
C ILE A 577 -36.35 -6.09 5.90
N ILE A 578 -35.19 -6.26 6.52
CA ILE A 578 -34.44 -7.51 6.61
C ILE A 578 -34.08 -7.80 8.07
N ARG A 579 -33.99 -9.08 8.45
CA ARG A 579 -33.40 -9.45 9.75
C ARG A 579 -31.88 -9.36 9.67
N LYS A 580 -31.23 -8.86 10.71
CA LYS A 580 -29.77 -8.74 10.74
C LYS A 580 -29.11 -10.12 10.65
N GLY A 581 -28.14 -10.30 9.73
CA GLY A 581 -27.54 -11.60 9.41
C GLY A 581 -28.41 -12.53 8.54
N GLN A 582 -29.52 -12.04 7.98
CA GLN A 582 -30.35 -12.83 7.05
C GLN A 582 -29.65 -13.01 5.71
N ARG A 583 -29.52 -14.28 5.26
CA ARG A 583 -29.07 -14.63 3.91
C ARG A 583 -30.23 -14.60 2.93
N LEU A 584 -30.33 -13.53 2.15
CA LEU A 584 -31.24 -13.41 1.03
C LEU A 584 -30.73 -14.29 -0.12
N LYS A 585 -31.49 -15.34 -0.45
CA LYS A 585 -31.12 -16.31 -1.48
C LYS A 585 -31.83 -15.99 -2.79
N THR A 586 -31.11 -16.04 -3.90
CA THR A 586 -31.67 -15.92 -5.25
C THR A 586 -31.16 -17.06 -6.11
N GLU A 587 -32.07 -17.76 -6.79
CA GLU A 587 -31.72 -18.85 -7.71
C GLU A 587 -31.31 -18.28 -9.07
N PHE A 588 -30.32 -18.94 -9.67
CA PHE A 588 -29.82 -18.65 -11.01
C PHE A 588 -29.63 -19.97 -11.76
N CYS A 589 -29.78 -19.92 -13.08
CA CYS A 589 -29.53 -21.05 -13.97
C CYS A 589 -28.49 -20.64 -15.02
N LYS A 590 -27.42 -21.44 -15.17
CA LYS A 590 -26.41 -21.28 -16.23
C LYS A 590 -26.49 -22.47 -17.18
N PHE A 591 -26.51 -22.19 -18.48
CA PHE A 591 -26.18 -23.17 -19.51
C PHE A 591 -24.66 -23.31 -19.65
N SER A 592 -24.18 -24.52 -19.82
CA SER A 592 -22.77 -24.85 -20.01
C SER A 592 -22.58 -25.75 -21.22
N ARG A 593 -21.80 -25.27 -22.21
CA ARG A 593 -21.59 -25.99 -23.48
C ARG A 593 -20.64 -27.19 -23.32
N THR A 594 -19.71 -27.13 -22.37
CA THR A 594 -18.79 -28.23 -21.98
C THR A 594 -18.61 -28.28 -20.46
N ARG A 595 -17.93 -29.30 -19.94
CA ARG A 595 -17.58 -29.42 -18.51
C ARG A 595 -16.63 -28.33 -18.01
N ASP A 596 -15.86 -27.71 -18.90
CA ASP A 596 -14.87 -26.68 -18.59
C ASP A 596 -15.51 -25.30 -18.43
N ASP A 597 -16.68 -25.08 -19.06
CA ASP A 597 -17.53 -23.88 -18.96
C ASP A 597 -18.26 -23.80 -17.60
N SER A 598 -17.45 -23.87 -16.55
CA SER A 598 -17.80 -24.00 -15.13
C SER A 598 -17.72 -22.69 -14.35
N THR A 599 -16.94 -21.71 -14.81
CA THR A 599 -16.68 -20.46 -14.07
C THR A 599 -17.14 -19.22 -14.82
N PHE A 600 -17.70 -18.26 -14.09
CA PHE A 600 -18.15 -16.96 -14.62
C PHE A 600 -18.07 -15.87 -13.54
N THR A 601 -18.25 -14.60 -13.93
CA THR A 601 -18.25 -13.47 -12.99
C THR A 601 -19.62 -12.84 -12.88
N ALA A 602 -20.22 -12.86 -11.70
CA ALA A 602 -21.41 -12.10 -11.37
C ALA A 602 -21.03 -10.79 -10.67
N THR A 603 -21.18 -9.66 -11.34
CA THR A 603 -20.88 -8.35 -10.74
C THR A 603 -22.11 -7.80 -10.02
N LEU A 604 -21.97 -7.54 -8.72
CA LEU A 604 -22.94 -6.83 -7.91
C LEU A 604 -22.87 -5.32 -8.20
N TYR A 605 -24.01 -4.71 -8.44
CA TYR A 605 -24.19 -3.27 -8.53
C TYR A 605 -25.17 -2.80 -7.45
N THR A 606 -25.07 -1.52 -7.12
CA THR A 606 -26.03 -0.77 -6.33
C THR A 606 -26.32 0.54 -7.05
N PHE A 607 -27.48 1.13 -6.80
CA PHE A 607 -27.80 2.47 -7.24
C PHE A 607 -28.59 3.18 -6.14
N ASP A 608 -28.58 4.50 -6.18
CA ASP A 608 -29.30 5.36 -5.27
C ASP A 608 -30.12 6.31 -6.15
N SER A 609 -31.43 6.40 -5.91
CA SER A 609 -32.24 7.46 -6.48
C SER A 609 -32.62 8.46 -5.39
N GLU A 610 -32.30 9.74 -5.62
CA GLU A 610 -32.84 10.88 -4.90
C GLU A 610 -33.93 11.50 -5.78
N GLY A 611 -35.13 10.91 -5.73
CA GLY A 611 -36.27 11.35 -6.53
C GLY A 611 -37.34 10.27 -6.63
N THR A 612 -38.60 10.65 -6.42
CA THR A 612 -39.75 9.74 -6.54
C THR A 612 -40.04 9.42 -8.01
N ASP A 613 -39.41 8.35 -8.51
CA ASP A 613 -39.91 7.44 -9.57
C ASP A 613 -38.87 6.38 -10.00
N MET A 614 -37.57 6.56 -9.67
CA MET A 614 -36.49 5.69 -10.17
C MET A 614 -36.17 4.43 -9.34
N ASP A 615 -36.74 4.26 -8.14
CA ASP A 615 -36.50 3.08 -7.29
C ASP A 615 -37.06 1.76 -7.90
N THR A 616 -37.81 1.85 -9.00
CA THR A 616 -38.38 0.72 -9.76
C THR A 616 -37.67 0.39 -11.07
N ALA A 617 -36.47 0.94 -11.34
CA ALA A 617 -35.73 0.72 -12.59
C ALA A 617 -35.69 -0.77 -13.04
N ARG A 618 -36.20 -1.06 -14.24
CA ARG A 618 -36.31 -2.44 -14.79
C ARG A 618 -35.10 -2.77 -15.67
N TYR A 619 -34.48 -1.77 -16.28
CA TYR A 619 -33.35 -1.90 -17.21
C TYR A 619 -32.13 -1.06 -16.79
N ALA A 620 -30.92 -1.42 -17.24
CA ALA A 620 -29.66 -0.82 -16.80
C ALA A 620 -29.33 0.56 -17.42
N ASP A 621 -30.17 1.03 -18.34
CA ASP A 621 -30.19 2.38 -18.91
C ASP A 621 -31.13 3.33 -18.16
N GLU A 622 -31.99 2.83 -17.26
CA GLU A 622 -32.96 3.64 -16.51
C GLU A 622 -32.38 4.21 -15.21
N THR A 623 -31.16 3.83 -14.81
CA THR A 623 -30.50 4.33 -13.59
C THR A 623 -28.98 4.16 -13.64
N ALA A 624 -28.24 5.04 -12.93
CA ALA A 624 -26.79 5.04 -12.87
C ALA A 624 -26.25 3.91 -11.96
N LEU A 625 -26.12 2.71 -12.51
CA LEU A 625 -25.58 1.55 -11.78
C LEU A 625 -24.11 1.73 -11.35
N ARG A 626 -23.86 1.67 -10.05
CA ARG A 626 -22.51 1.66 -9.47
C ARG A 626 -22.08 0.27 -9.04
N ARG A 627 -20.95 -0.21 -9.55
CA ARG A 627 -20.35 -1.51 -9.20
C ARG A 627 -19.92 -1.55 -7.72
N VAL A 628 -20.29 -2.63 -7.03
CA VAL A 628 -19.93 -2.90 -5.62
C VAL A 628 -18.76 -3.89 -5.56
N CYS A 629 -18.93 -5.07 -6.16
CA CYS A 629 -17.92 -6.13 -6.18
C CYS A 629 -18.20 -7.17 -7.27
N ASP A 630 -17.21 -8.01 -7.56
CA ASP A 630 -17.32 -9.13 -8.50
C ASP A 630 -17.29 -10.47 -7.74
N TRP A 631 -18.21 -11.37 -8.08
CA TRP A 631 -18.24 -12.74 -7.58
C TRP A 631 -17.82 -13.71 -8.69
N ARG A 632 -16.61 -14.28 -8.57
CA ARG A 632 -16.20 -15.42 -9.40
C ARG A 632 -16.91 -16.66 -8.86
N VAL A 633 -17.91 -17.13 -9.61
CA VAL A 633 -18.67 -18.35 -9.29
C VAL A 633 -18.03 -19.52 -10.03
N ASP A 634 -17.90 -20.66 -9.36
CA ASP A 634 -17.42 -21.93 -9.91
C ASP A 634 -18.45 -23.02 -9.64
N LEU A 635 -19.08 -23.51 -10.71
CA LEU A 635 -20.18 -24.46 -10.62
C LEU A 635 -19.70 -25.89 -10.32
N ARG A 636 -18.40 -26.18 -10.33
CA ARG A 636 -17.85 -27.46 -9.84
C ARG A 636 -18.03 -27.65 -8.34
N ALA A 637 -18.39 -26.59 -7.61
CA ALA A 637 -18.79 -26.68 -6.21
C ALA A 637 -20.29 -27.06 -6.02
N VAL A 638 -21.09 -27.06 -7.09
CA VAL A 638 -22.48 -27.50 -7.09
C VAL A 638 -22.54 -29.02 -7.15
N GLN A 639 -23.38 -29.61 -6.32
CA GLN A 639 -23.54 -31.07 -6.24
C GLN A 639 -24.33 -31.57 -7.46
N GLY A 640 -23.79 -32.57 -8.16
CA GLY A 640 -24.34 -33.06 -9.44
C GLY A 640 -23.74 -32.39 -10.69
N TRP A 641 -22.63 -31.66 -10.59
CA TRP A 641 -22.02 -30.96 -11.72
C TRP A 641 -21.63 -31.92 -12.86
N ALA A 642 -22.39 -31.84 -13.96
CA ALA A 642 -22.15 -32.55 -15.23
C ALA A 642 -22.14 -34.09 -15.16
N ASP A 643 -22.78 -34.68 -14.16
CA ASP A 643 -22.98 -36.13 -14.08
C ASP A 643 -23.84 -36.64 -15.26
N GLY A 644 -23.39 -37.69 -15.94
CA GLY A 644 -24.12 -38.34 -17.05
C GLY A 644 -24.22 -37.60 -18.40
N VAL A 645 -23.73 -36.36 -18.51
CA VAL A 645 -23.96 -35.52 -19.72
C VAL A 645 -23.09 -35.94 -20.93
N PRO A 646 -23.67 -36.19 -22.13
CA PRO A 646 -22.91 -36.42 -23.37
C PRO A 646 -22.18 -35.18 -23.90
N SER A 647 -21.03 -35.37 -24.55
CA SER A 647 -20.17 -34.29 -25.05
C SER A 647 -20.74 -33.44 -26.19
N SER A 648 -21.83 -33.87 -26.83
CA SER A 648 -22.47 -33.20 -27.97
C SER A 648 -23.62 -32.25 -27.58
N THR A 649 -24.12 -32.32 -26.35
CA THR A 649 -25.28 -31.53 -25.88
C THR A 649 -24.96 -30.86 -24.56
N GLY A 650 -24.88 -29.53 -24.56
CA GLY A 650 -24.67 -28.74 -23.35
C GLY A 650 -25.82 -28.88 -22.34
N PHE A 651 -25.54 -28.53 -21.08
CA PHE A 651 -26.42 -28.79 -19.94
C PHE A 651 -26.70 -27.53 -19.12
N PHE A 652 -27.79 -27.54 -18.37
CA PHE A 652 -28.14 -26.48 -17.43
C PHE A 652 -27.72 -26.86 -16.01
N THR A 653 -27.29 -25.87 -15.23
CA THR A 653 -27.00 -25.99 -13.79
C THR A 653 -27.73 -24.89 -13.03
N ASN A 654 -28.60 -25.27 -12.08
CA ASN A 654 -29.20 -24.36 -11.11
C ASN A 654 -28.26 -24.17 -9.91
N PHE A 655 -28.18 -22.96 -9.38
CA PHE A 655 -27.37 -22.62 -8.23
C PHE A 655 -27.92 -21.39 -7.49
N TRP A 656 -27.55 -21.26 -6.22
CA TRP A 656 -28.07 -20.22 -5.32
C TRP A 656 -26.97 -19.27 -4.90
N ILE A 657 -27.07 -18.01 -5.31
CA ILE A 657 -26.26 -16.94 -4.77
C ILE A 657 -26.97 -16.42 -3.50
N SER A 658 -26.20 -16.04 -2.47
CA SER A 658 -26.74 -15.56 -1.19
C SER A 658 -26.07 -14.26 -0.76
N LEU A 659 -26.88 -13.23 -0.60
CA LEU A 659 -26.49 -11.91 -0.07
C LEU A 659 -26.78 -11.87 1.42
N GLU A 660 -25.77 -11.57 2.24
CA GLU A 660 -25.90 -11.36 3.68
C GLU A 660 -25.63 -9.88 3.98
N LEU A 661 -26.55 -9.23 4.69
CA LEU A 661 -26.46 -7.82 5.01
C LEU A 661 -26.35 -7.65 6.53
N ASP A 662 -25.18 -7.20 6.99
CA ASP A 662 -24.84 -7.02 8.40
C ASP A 662 -24.40 -5.57 8.64
N GLY A 663 -25.39 -4.72 8.90
CA GLY A 663 -25.22 -3.27 9.02
C GLY A 663 -24.60 -2.67 7.75
N PRO A 664 -23.46 -1.96 7.84
CA PRO A 664 -22.80 -1.34 6.69
C PRO A 664 -22.01 -2.34 5.82
N THR A 665 -21.94 -3.62 6.19
CA THR A 665 -21.14 -4.63 5.50
C THR A 665 -22.02 -5.49 4.58
N VAL A 666 -21.66 -5.54 3.30
CA VAL A 666 -22.31 -6.40 2.29
C VAL A 666 -21.51 -7.70 2.15
N GLY A 667 -21.97 -8.76 2.83
CA GLY A 667 -21.41 -10.10 2.75
C GLY A 667 -21.98 -10.89 1.58
N ALA A 668 -21.14 -11.63 0.87
CA ALA A 668 -21.57 -12.58 -0.15
C ALA A 668 -21.01 -13.96 0.17
N THR A 669 -21.87 -14.86 0.65
CA THR A 669 -21.49 -16.24 0.95
C THR A 669 -21.99 -17.15 -0.15
N ASN A 670 -21.10 -17.61 -1.03
CA ASN A 670 -21.38 -18.79 -1.85
C ASN A 670 -21.67 -19.96 -0.90
N ASN A 671 -22.87 -20.55 -0.98
CA ASN A 671 -23.14 -21.81 -0.29
C ASN A 671 -22.19 -22.87 -0.86
N LYS A 672 -21.23 -23.31 -0.05
CA LYS A 672 -20.00 -23.98 -0.52
C LYS A 672 -19.18 -23.18 -1.55
N MET A 673 -18.68 -22.00 -1.16
CA MET A 673 -17.22 -21.87 -1.25
C MET A 673 -16.62 -22.74 -0.13
N LEU A 674 -16.60 -24.05 -0.38
CA LEU A 674 -15.56 -24.87 0.20
C LEU A 674 -14.25 -24.18 -0.20
N SER A 675 -13.41 -23.83 0.77
CA SER A 675 -12.00 -23.62 0.47
C SER A 675 -11.55 -24.86 -0.28
N THR A 676 -11.19 -24.74 -1.57
CA THR A 676 -10.67 -25.84 -2.39
C THR A 676 -9.66 -26.56 -1.51
N PRO A 677 -9.95 -27.80 -1.06
CA PRO A 677 -9.24 -28.35 0.10
C PRO A 677 -7.74 -28.27 -0.16
N ARG A 678 -6.94 -27.90 0.84
CA ARG A 678 -5.49 -27.68 0.63
C ARG A 678 -4.85 -28.84 -0.15
N LYS A 679 -5.31 -30.07 0.13
CA LYS A 679 -5.07 -31.27 -0.66
C LYS A 679 -5.32 -31.06 -2.16
N ASN A 680 -6.54 -30.78 -2.62
CA ASN A 680 -6.88 -30.56 -4.03
C ASN A 680 -6.01 -29.50 -4.74
N ILE A 681 -5.58 -28.42 -4.04
CA ILE A 681 -4.65 -27.44 -4.63
C ILE A 681 -3.24 -28.03 -4.74
N VAL A 682 -2.76 -28.75 -3.71
CA VAL A 682 -1.49 -29.47 -3.74
C VAL A 682 -1.48 -30.57 -4.82
N ASP A 683 -2.55 -31.36 -4.93
CA ASP A 683 -2.73 -32.42 -5.92
C ASP A 683 -2.70 -31.85 -7.35
N ALA A 684 -3.33 -30.69 -7.57
CA ALA A 684 -3.31 -29.98 -8.87
C ALA A 684 -1.96 -29.32 -9.20
N LEU A 685 -1.19 -28.91 -8.19
CA LEU A 685 0.15 -28.32 -8.36
C LEU A 685 1.27 -29.35 -8.37
N ALA A 686 1.04 -30.58 -7.92
CA ALA A 686 2.03 -31.65 -7.83
C ALA A 686 2.80 -31.91 -9.15
N PRO A 687 2.19 -31.86 -10.35
CA PRO A 687 2.91 -32.05 -11.61
C PRO A 687 3.96 -30.97 -11.92
N ILE A 688 3.87 -29.79 -11.30
CA ILE A 688 4.79 -28.66 -11.51
C ILE A 688 5.62 -28.30 -10.27
N ALA A 689 5.45 -29.03 -9.16
CA ALA A 689 6.08 -28.75 -7.88
C ALA A 689 7.30 -29.66 -7.64
N ASN A 690 8.49 -29.06 -7.48
CA ASN A 690 9.68 -29.74 -7.00
C ASN A 690 9.82 -29.53 -5.47
N PRO A 691 9.75 -30.59 -4.64
CA PRO A 691 9.86 -30.52 -3.18
C PRO A 691 11.28 -30.73 -2.64
N LEU A 692 12.30 -30.85 -3.49
CA LEU A 692 13.71 -30.99 -3.11
C LEU A 692 14.59 -29.90 -3.76
N PRO A 693 14.35 -28.60 -3.48
CA PRO A 693 14.84 -27.55 -4.34
C PRO A 693 16.05 -26.85 -3.71
N ALA A 694 17.24 -27.26 -4.13
CA ALA A 694 18.42 -26.40 -4.06
C ALA A 694 18.43 -25.49 -5.30
N TRP A 695 18.34 -24.17 -5.10
CA TRP A 695 18.47 -23.20 -6.18
C TRP A 695 19.81 -22.46 -6.10
N SER A 696 20.34 -22.09 -7.26
CA SER A 696 21.53 -21.28 -7.45
C SER A 696 21.26 -20.27 -8.55
N ASN A 697 21.75 -19.04 -8.38
CA ASN A 697 21.85 -18.14 -9.52
C ASN A 697 22.92 -18.65 -10.50
N TRP A 698 22.86 -18.18 -11.74
CA TRP A 698 23.76 -18.58 -12.84
C TRP A 698 25.24 -18.35 -12.51
N GLY A 699 25.55 -17.22 -11.86
CA GLY A 699 26.89 -16.86 -11.39
C GLY A 699 27.41 -17.68 -10.19
N LYS A 700 26.59 -18.57 -9.60
CA LYS A 700 26.91 -19.39 -8.41
C LYS A 700 27.44 -18.58 -7.22
N THR A 701 26.81 -17.43 -7.01
CA THR A 701 27.16 -16.46 -5.96
C THR A 701 26.09 -16.37 -4.88
N TYR A 702 24.85 -16.71 -5.21
CA TYR A 702 23.77 -16.88 -4.27
C TYR A 702 23.09 -18.24 -4.44
N HIS A 703 22.82 -18.87 -3.31
CA HIS A 703 22.16 -20.16 -3.18
C HIS A 703 21.03 -20.05 -2.16
N CYS A 704 19.90 -20.71 -2.39
CA CYS A 704 18.83 -20.81 -1.42
C CYS A 704 18.10 -22.15 -1.52
N SER A 705 17.52 -22.57 -0.39
CA SER A 705 16.64 -23.73 -0.31
C SER A 705 15.21 -23.24 -0.06
N PRO A 706 14.42 -22.89 -1.10
CA PRO A 706 13.00 -22.66 -0.95
C PRO A 706 12.29 -23.93 -0.44
N ALA A 707 11.08 -23.77 0.10
CA ALA A 707 10.26 -24.89 0.53
C ALA A 707 9.70 -25.71 -0.65
N VAL A 708 9.38 -25.05 -1.78
CA VAL A 708 8.94 -25.66 -3.04
C VAL A 708 9.34 -24.74 -4.20
N VAL A 709 9.78 -25.32 -5.32
CA VAL A 709 9.86 -24.62 -6.62
C VAL A 709 8.69 -25.08 -7.49
N PHE A 710 7.80 -24.17 -7.88
CA PHE A 710 6.74 -24.41 -8.84
C PHE A 710 7.17 -23.93 -10.23
N THR A 711 6.94 -24.70 -11.29
CA THR A 711 7.28 -24.32 -12.68
C THR A 711 6.03 -24.31 -13.58
N PRO A 712 5.13 -23.32 -13.41
CA PRO A 712 3.85 -23.25 -14.11
C PRO A 712 3.96 -23.07 -15.62
N THR A 713 3.02 -23.67 -16.35
CA THR A 713 2.86 -23.56 -17.82
C THR A 713 1.76 -22.59 -18.24
N SER A 714 0.97 -22.12 -17.26
CA SER A 714 -0.22 -21.30 -17.43
C SER A 714 -0.42 -20.31 -16.28
N VAL A 715 -1.18 -19.24 -16.56
CA VAL A 715 -1.60 -18.25 -15.56
C VAL A 715 -2.49 -18.88 -14.47
N ALA A 716 -3.27 -19.91 -14.81
CA ALA A 716 -4.13 -20.61 -13.86
C ALA A 716 -3.32 -21.36 -12.79
N GLU A 717 -2.21 -21.98 -13.16
CA GLU A 717 -1.29 -22.60 -12.20
C GLU A 717 -0.60 -21.54 -11.33
N CYS A 718 -0.20 -20.40 -11.89
CA CYS A 718 0.31 -19.27 -11.10
C CYS A 718 -0.70 -18.78 -10.06
N GLN A 719 -1.98 -18.70 -10.44
CA GLN A 719 -3.08 -18.38 -9.52
C GLN A 719 -3.25 -19.43 -8.42
N LEU A 720 -3.11 -20.72 -8.73
CA LEU A 720 -3.15 -21.79 -7.73
C LEU A 720 -1.95 -21.73 -6.77
N VAL A 721 -0.74 -21.40 -7.25
CA VAL A 721 0.44 -21.19 -6.38
C VAL A 721 0.22 -20.03 -5.42
N LEU A 722 -0.31 -18.88 -5.88
CA LEU A 722 -0.64 -17.76 -5.01
C LEU A 722 -1.73 -18.12 -3.98
N GLN A 723 -2.73 -18.92 -4.37
CA GLN A 723 -3.75 -19.41 -3.44
C GLN A 723 -3.15 -20.36 -2.38
N LEU A 724 -2.28 -21.30 -2.77
CA LEU A 724 -1.59 -22.19 -1.83
C LEU A 724 -0.67 -21.39 -0.88
N ALA A 725 0.09 -20.44 -1.40
CA ALA A 725 0.95 -19.55 -0.61
C ALA A 725 0.14 -18.77 0.44
N LYS A 726 -1.04 -18.26 0.06
CA LYS A 726 -1.97 -17.54 0.95
C LYS A 726 -2.61 -18.44 2.02
N LEU A 727 -2.82 -19.73 1.73
CA LEU A 727 -3.27 -20.73 2.72
C LEU A 727 -2.15 -21.12 3.69
N ASP A 728 -0.93 -21.31 3.19
CA ASP A 728 0.25 -21.74 3.96
C ASP A 728 0.99 -20.57 4.64
N ARG A 729 0.57 -19.32 4.39
CA ARG A 729 1.18 -18.06 4.87
C ARG A 729 2.64 -17.87 4.42
N ARG A 730 2.94 -18.23 3.18
CA ARG A 730 4.29 -18.17 2.57
C ARG A 730 4.43 -17.04 1.55
N VAL A 731 5.64 -16.50 1.42
CA VAL A 731 6.02 -15.56 0.36
C VAL A 731 6.22 -16.31 -0.97
N VAL A 732 5.89 -15.67 -2.09
CA VAL A 732 6.23 -16.19 -3.44
C VAL A 732 7.26 -15.26 -4.08
N ARG A 733 8.41 -15.80 -4.49
CA ARG A 733 9.37 -15.12 -5.37
C ARG A 733 9.26 -15.69 -6.79
N ALA A 734 9.02 -14.83 -7.77
CA ALA A 734 9.17 -15.21 -9.17
C ALA A 734 10.65 -15.27 -9.56
N VAL A 735 11.02 -16.20 -10.44
CA VAL A 735 12.37 -16.31 -11.02
C VAL A 735 12.27 -16.70 -12.49
N GLY A 736 13.19 -16.19 -13.32
CA GLY A 736 13.42 -16.69 -14.68
C GLY A 736 14.54 -17.73 -14.70
N ILE A 737 15.43 -17.65 -15.69
CA ILE A 737 16.65 -18.49 -15.81
C ILE A 737 17.62 -18.30 -14.61
N GLY A 738 17.48 -17.22 -13.84
CA GLY A 738 18.30 -16.96 -12.64
C GLY A 738 19.63 -16.24 -12.94
N HIS A 739 19.67 -15.45 -14.01
CA HIS A 739 20.89 -14.78 -14.48
C HIS A 739 21.37 -13.60 -13.60
N SER A 740 20.53 -13.07 -12.70
CA SER A 740 20.93 -11.95 -11.84
C SER A 740 22.11 -12.35 -10.91
N PRO A 741 23.16 -11.51 -10.79
CA PRO A 741 24.25 -11.77 -9.84
C PRO A 741 23.85 -11.53 -8.37
N SER A 742 22.62 -11.05 -8.11
CA SER A 742 22.09 -10.72 -6.77
C SER A 742 21.23 -11.82 -6.14
N ASP A 743 20.84 -11.63 -4.89
CA ASP A 743 19.95 -12.49 -4.10
C ASP A 743 18.44 -12.20 -4.32
N ILE A 744 18.08 -11.34 -5.28
CA ILE A 744 16.70 -10.87 -5.52
C ILE A 744 15.65 -12.01 -5.63
N ALA A 745 16.05 -13.15 -6.21
CA ALA A 745 15.20 -14.33 -6.39
C ALA A 745 15.22 -15.31 -5.20
N CYS A 746 16.15 -15.14 -4.25
CA CYS A 746 16.31 -16.07 -3.14
C CYS A 746 15.11 -16.03 -2.18
N THR A 747 14.72 -17.21 -1.70
CA THR A 747 13.66 -17.38 -0.69
C THR A 747 13.81 -18.72 0.03
N THR A 748 13.28 -18.79 1.25
CA THR A 748 13.04 -20.03 2.02
C THR A 748 11.59 -20.51 1.91
N ASP A 749 10.72 -19.71 1.28
CA ASP A 749 9.30 -20.00 1.04
C ASP A 749 9.11 -20.56 -0.38
N TYR A 750 8.12 -20.09 -1.15
CA TYR A 750 7.83 -20.61 -2.47
C TYR A 750 8.57 -19.83 -3.55
N MET A 751 9.18 -20.56 -4.47
CA MET A 751 9.78 -20.02 -5.68
C MET A 751 8.88 -20.42 -6.87
N LEU A 752 8.60 -19.46 -7.75
CA LEU A 752 7.81 -19.67 -8.97
C LEU A 752 8.72 -19.42 -10.17
N ASN A 753 9.16 -20.52 -10.80
CA ASN A 753 10.00 -20.49 -11.99
C ASN A 753 9.12 -20.25 -13.23
N THR A 754 9.31 -19.09 -13.84
CA THR A 754 8.50 -18.59 -14.97
C THR A 754 8.91 -19.16 -16.32
N THR A 755 10.02 -19.92 -16.46
CA THR A 755 10.57 -20.31 -17.79
C THR A 755 9.68 -21.21 -18.65
N ARG A 756 8.55 -21.72 -18.13
CA ARG A 756 7.51 -22.42 -18.93
C ARG A 756 6.31 -21.54 -19.32
N LEU A 757 6.38 -20.25 -18.99
CA LEU A 757 5.55 -19.18 -19.52
C LEU A 757 6.35 -18.48 -20.63
N ASN A 758 6.62 -19.19 -21.73
CA ASN A 758 7.53 -18.77 -22.80
C ASN A 758 6.88 -18.62 -24.18
N LYS A 759 5.55 -18.54 -24.26
CA LYS A 759 4.83 -18.43 -25.54
C LYS A 759 4.88 -17.00 -26.09
N ILE A 760 4.99 -16.88 -27.41
CA ILE A 760 4.64 -15.64 -28.12
C ILE A 760 3.13 -15.65 -28.35
N ILE A 761 2.49 -14.51 -28.08
CA ILE A 761 1.04 -14.31 -28.15
C ILE A 761 0.66 -13.56 -29.44
N GLU A 762 1.46 -12.57 -29.84
CA GLU A 762 1.26 -11.76 -31.05
C GLU A 762 2.61 -11.22 -31.56
N ILE A 763 2.83 -11.19 -32.88
CA ILE A 763 3.88 -10.39 -33.52
C ILE A 763 3.19 -9.47 -34.52
N ASN A 764 3.38 -8.16 -34.38
CA ASN A 764 2.74 -7.16 -35.23
C ASN A 764 3.78 -6.42 -36.08
N THR A 765 3.91 -6.83 -37.34
CA THR A 765 4.88 -6.25 -38.29
C THR A 765 4.48 -4.85 -38.78
N ARG A 766 3.19 -4.50 -38.74
CA ARG A 766 2.70 -3.17 -39.15
C ARG A 766 3.00 -2.08 -38.12
N HIS A 767 2.91 -2.44 -36.84
CA HIS A 767 3.11 -1.53 -35.71
C HIS A 767 4.41 -1.79 -34.94
N CYS A 768 5.26 -2.68 -35.44
CA CYS A 768 6.55 -3.09 -34.87
C CYS A 768 6.48 -3.34 -33.36
N TYR A 769 5.69 -4.33 -32.93
CA TYR A 769 5.70 -4.81 -31.54
C TYR A 769 5.52 -6.34 -31.46
N VAL A 770 5.85 -6.89 -30.29
CA VAL A 770 5.60 -8.29 -29.91
C VAL A 770 4.91 -8.35 -28.55
N VAL A 771 3.95 -9.26 -28.41
CA VAL A 771 3.37 -9.66 -27.12
C VAL A 771 3.87 -11.06 -26.80
N ALA A 772 4.57 -11.25 -25.69
CA ALA A 772 5.07 -12.55 -25.26
C ALA A 772 4.89 -12.79 -23.76
N GLU A 773 4.81 -14.06 -23.35
CA GLU A 773 4.84 -14.47 -21.95
C GLU A 773 6.23 -14.17 -21.35
N ALA A 774 6.26 -13.66 -20.11
CA ALA A 774 7.44 -13.04 -19.50
C ALA A 774 8.60 -14.02 -19.18
N GLY A 775 8.39 -15.32 -19.29
CA GLY A 775 9.39 -16.36 -19.10
C GLY A 775 10.16 -16.76 -20.37
N ILE A 776 9.83 -16.21 -21.54
CA ILE A 776 10.57 -16.46 -22.79
C ILE A 776 12.02 -15.97 -22.67
N ALA A 777 12.99 -16.75 -23.15
CA ALA A 777 14.38 -16.30 -23.26
C ALA A 777 14.55 -15.33 -24.43
N LEU A 778 15.50 -14.40 -24.36
CA LEU A 778 15.76 -13.48 -25.47
C LEU A 778 16.28 -14.22 -26.72
N SER A 779 17.03 -15.31 -26.56
CA SER A 779 17.40 -16.22 -27.66
C SER A 779 16.17 -16.63 -28.49
N ASP A 780 15.17 -17.21 -27.82
CA ASP A 780 13.98 -17.80 -28.42
C ASP A 780 13.11 -16.71 -29.06
N LEU A 781 13.04 -15.54 -28.40
CA LEU A 781 12.33 -14.36 -28.91
C LEU A 781 13.00 -13.82 -30.19
N LEU A 782 14.32 -13.67 -30.21
CA LEU A 782 15.06 -13.12 -31.34
C LEU A 782 15.09 -14.06 -32.55
N GLU A 783 15.16 -15.37 -32.32
CA GLU A 783 14.96 -16.38 -33.37
C GLU A 783 13.54 -16.32 -33.95
N ALA A 784 12.52 -16.17 -33.11
CA ALA A 784 11.13 -16.10 -33.55
C ALA A 784 10.73 -14.77 -34.22
N LEU A 785 11.41 -13.65 -33.92
CA LEU A 785 11.18 -12.37 -34.60
C LEU A 785 11.80 -12.32 -36.00
N ALA A 786 12.89 -13.03 -36.24
CA ALA A 786 13.65 -12.95 -37.48
C ALA A 786 12.84 -13.30 -38.77
N PRO A 787 11.99 -14.35 -38.81
CA PRO A 787 11.13 -14.63 -39.97
C PRO A 787 10.12 -13.53 -40.29
N HIS A 788 9.80 -12.66 -39.31
CA HIS A 788 8.89 -11.54 -39.47
C HIS A 788 9.58 -10.23 -39.89
N GLY A 789 10.90 -10.24 -40.06
CA GLY A 789 11.66 -9.06 -40.45
C GLY A 789 11.70 -7.96 -39.38
N LEU A 790 11.65 -8.35 -38.09
CA LEU A 790 11.73 -7.45 -36.94
C LEU A 790 12.97 -7.73 -36.08
N ALA A 791 13.44 -6.70 -35.37
CA ALA A 791 14.50 -6.79 -34.36
C ALA A 791 14.16 -5.93 -33.12
N MET A 792 14.84 -6.20 -32.01
CA MET A 792 14.88 -5.29 -30.86
C MET A 792 15.85 -4.13 -31.15
N ARG A 793 15.49 -2.92 -30.71
CA ARG A 793 16.27 -1.68 -30.99
C ARG A 793 17.67 -1.66 -30.37
N ASN A 794 17.83 -2.35 -29.25
CA ASN A 794 19.07 -2.48 -28.50
C ASN A 794 18.99 -3.77 -27.66
N LEU A 795 20.14 -4.32 -27.27
CA LEU A 795 20.23 -5.56 -26.49
C LEU A 795 21.41 -5.50 -25.52
N GLY A 796 21.27 -6.17 -24.36
CA GLY A 796 22.38 -6.43 -23.45
C GLY A 796 23.31 -7.51 -23.99
N SER A 797 24.53 -7.62 -23.45
CA SER A 797 25.55 -8.55 -23.94
C SER A 797 25.20 -10.05 -23.83
N ILE A 798 24.08 -10.45 -23.19
CA ILE A 798 23.71 -11.88 -23.00
C ILE A 798 22.21 -12.12 -23.28
N SER A 799 21.93 -13.11 -24.13
CA SER A 799 20.58 -13.55 -24.56
C SER A 799 19.93 -14.63 -23.68
N ASP A 800 20.69 -15.29 -22.79
CA ASP A 800 20.22 -16.29 -21.81
C ASP A 800 19.35 -15.68 -20.67
N GLN A 801 18.78 -14.51 -20.89
CA GLN A 801 17.93 -13.79 -19.95
C GLN A 801 16.47 -13.91 -20.36
N THR A 802 15.57 -14.04 -19.37
CA THR A 802 14.13 -14.04 -19.63
C THR A 802 13.60 -12.62 -19.84
N LEU A 803 12.61 -12.43 -20.73
CA LEU A 803 12.03 -11.12 -21.05
C LEU A 803 11.53 -10.36 -19.81
N GLY A 804 10.85 -11.04 -18.88
CA GLY A 804 10.43 -10.47 -17.60
C GLY A 804 11.57 -10.22 -16.61
N GLY A 805 12.73 -10.85 -16.82
CA GLY A 805 13.96 -10.51 -16.10
C GLY A 805 14.48 -9.15 -16.55
N ILE A 806 14.70 -8.96 -17.86
CA ILE A 806 15.27 -7.71 -18.38
C ILE A 806 14.37 -6.49 -18.11
N VAL A 807 13.06 -6.68 -18.15
CA VAL A 807 12.08 -5.63 -17.83
C VAL A 807 12.02 -5.32 -16.33
N ALA A 808 12.25 -6.31 -15.46
CA ALA A 808 12.22 -6.12 -14.01
C ALA A 808 13.52 -5.52 -13.44
N THR A 809 14.69 -5.80 -14.03
CA THR A 809 16.01 -5.46 -13.46
C THR A 809 16.85 -4.47 -14.27
N THR A 810 16.22 -3.63 -15.09
CA THR A 810 16.88 -2.50 -15.79
C THR A 810 18.04 -2.91 -16.71
N THR A 811 17.93 -4.08 -17.36
CA THR A 811 18.92 -4.46 -18.39
C THR A 811 18.91 -3.41 -19.51
N HIS A 812 20.10 -3.09 -20.00
CA HIS A 812 20.38 -2.02 -20.96
C HIS A 812 21.46 -2.50 -21.93
N GLY A 813 21.49 -1.93 -23.13
CA GLY A 813 22.48 -2.24 -24.15
C GLY A 813 23.63 -1.24 -24.16
N ALA A 814 23.87 -0.60 -25.31
CA ALA A 814 24.88 0.45 -25.49
C ALA A 814 24.37 1.58 -26.41
N GLY A 815 24.85 2.80 -26.20
CA GLY A 815 24.55 4.00 -27.01
C GLY A 815 23.90 5.12 -26.19
N SER A 816 24.51 6.30 -26.19
CA SER A 816 24.06 7.49 -25.43
C SER A 816 22.63 7.95 -25.79
N ALA A 817 22.19 7.69 -27.02
CA ALA A 817 20.84 8.00 -27.51
C ALA A 817 19.76 6.96 -27.12
N PHE A 818 20.13 5.79 -26.58
CA PHE A 818 19.19 4.69 -26.32
C PHE A 818 18.91 4.52 -24.83
N GLY A 819 17.64 4.40 -24.46
CA GLY A 819 17.23 4.11 -23.07
C GLY A 819 17.55 2.68 -22.63
N VAL A 820 17.35 2.40 -21.34
CA VAL A 820 17.36 1.03 -20.81
C VAL A 820 16.23 0.21 -21.45
N LEU A 821 16.36 -1.12 -21.58
CA LEU A 821 15.42 -1.95 -22.38
C LEU A 821 13.97 -1.86 -21.88
N SER A 822 13.78 -1.56 -20.58
CA SER A 822 12.47 -1.30 -19.97
C SER A 822 11.73 -0.08 -20.56
N THR A 823 12.42 0.86 -21.22
CA THR A 823 11.79 2.02 -21.91
C THR A 823 11.03 1.64 -23.18
N HIS A 824 11.33 0.49 -23.79
CA HIS A 824 10.64 -0.05 -24.96
C HIS A 824 9.40 -0.90 -24.60
N VAL A 825 8.98 -0.93 -23.33
CA VAL A 825 7.77 -1.65 -22.93
C VAL A 825 6.54 -0.78 -23.17
N LEU A 826 5.62 -1.24 -24.02
CA LEU A 826 4.38 -0.54 -24.34
C LEU A 826 3.25 -0.88 -23.35
N ALA A 827 3.21 -2.13 -22.88
CA ALA A 827 2.23 -2.60 -21.90
C ALA A 827 2.72 -3.86 -21.17
N LEU A 828 2.16 -4.08 -19.97
CA LEU A 828 2.39 -5.24 -19.12
C LEU A 828 1.05 -5.90 -18.77
N THR A 829 1.10 -7.19 -18.44
CA THR A 829 0.04 -7.87 -17.70
C THR A 829 0.64 -8.52 -16.47
N VAL A 830 0.15 -8.12 -15.30
CA VAL A 830 0.72 -8.45 -13.98
C VAL A 830 -0.29 -9.28 -13.18
N LEU A 831 0.16 -10.38 -12.57
CA LEU A 831 -0.63 -11.15 -11.61
C LEU A 831 -0.31 -10.66 -10.18
N LEU A 832 -1.30 -10.07 -9.54
CA LEU A 832 -1.18 -9.42 -8.23
C LEU A 832 -1.37 -10.41 -7.05
N PRO A 833 -0.87 -10.09 -5.83
CA PRO A 833 -1.00 -10.95 -4.64
C PRO A 833 -2.44 -11.23 -4.17
N ASP A 834 -3.43 -10.46 -4.64
CA ASP A 834 -4.86 -10.71 -4.40
C ASP A 834 -5.48 -11.69 -5.42
N ASN A 835 -4.66 -12.25 -6.30
CA ASN A 835 -4.99 -13.18 -7.38
C ASN A 835 -5.67 -12.55 -8.62
N ARG A 836 -5.76 -11.22 -8.72
CA ARG A 836 -6.20 -10.54 -9.95
C ARG A 836 -5.07 -10.51 -10.99
N LEU A 837 -5.44 -10.78 -12.24
CA LEU A 837 -4.63 -10.46 -13.40
C LEU A 837 -5.03 -9.05 -13.88
N VAL A 838 -4.07 -8.14 -14.03
CA VAL A 838 -4.31 -6.72 -14.37
C VAL A 838 -3.38 -6.31 -15.50
N SER A 839 -3.92 -5.71 -16.55
CA SER A 839 -3.15 -5.09 -17.63
C SER A 839 -2.85 -3.62 -17.29
N CYS A 840 -1.68 -3.14 -17.67
CA CYS A 840 -1.25 -1.76 -17.44
C CYS A 840 -0.30 -1.26 -18.53
N SER A 841 -0.30 0.05 -18.78
CA SER A 841 0.46 0.74 -19.82
C SER A 841 0.67 2.21 -19.41
N PRO A 842 1.36 3.05 -20.20
CA PRO A 842 1.45 4.49 -19.93
C PRO A 842 0.08 5.21 -19.85
N SER A 843 -0.98 4.63 -20.43
CA SER A 843 -2.34 5.18 -20.47
C SER A 843 -3.37 4.44 -19.60
N GLU A 844 -3.16 3.15 -19.28
CA GLU A 844 -4.07 2.34 -18.46
C GLU A 844 -3.36 1.87 -17.17
N ASN A 845 -3.97 2.10 -16.00
CA ASN A 845 -3.38 1.71 -14.70
C ASN A 845 -1.92 2.23 -14.54
N LYS A 846 -1.68 3.47 -14.96
CA LYS A 846 -0.35 4.11 -15.14
C LYS A 846 0.61 3.95 -13.96
N GLU A 847 0.13 4.04 -12.72
CA GLU A 847 0.96 3.86 -11.52
C GLU A 847 1.45 2.41 -11.39
N LEU A 848 0.57 1.42 -11.58
CA LEU A 848 0.94 0.01 -11.58
C LEU A 848 1.92 -0.30 -12.72
N PHE A 849 1.74 0.35 -13.89
CA PHE A 849 2.71 0.27 -14.97
C PHE A 849 4.08 0.78 -14.53
N ARG A 850 4.20 2.05 -14.10
CA ARG A 850 5.46 2.69 -13.66
C ARG A 850 6.13 1.98 -12.47
N ALA A 851 5.36 1.29 -11.64
CA ALA A 851 5.87 0.47 -10.54
C ALA A 851 6.29 -0.96 -10.94
N SER A 852 5.83 -1.46 -12.09
CA SER A 852 6.08 -2.84 -12.56
C SER A 852 7.13 -2.92 -13.68
N VAL A 853 7.17 -1.92 -14.57
CA VAL A 853 8.31 -1.69 -15.46
C VAL A 853 9.48 -1.24 -14.59
N CYS A 854 10.65 -1.89 -14.71
CA CYS A 854 11.77 -1.74 -13.76
C CYS A 854 11.42 -2.13 -12.30
N GLY A 855 10.30 -2.85 -12.07
CA GLY A 855 9.69 -3.03 -10.76
C GLY A 855 10.36 -4.04 -9.81
N LEU A 856 11.53 -4.60 -10.14
CA LEU A 856 12.25 -5.61 -9.33
C LEU A 856 11.41 -6.84 -8.87
N GLY A 857 10.29 -7.12 -9.56
CA GLY A 857 9.32 -8.16 -9.17
C GLY A 857 8.55 -7.87 -7.88
N ALA A 858 8.51 -6.61 -7.41
CA ALA A 858 7.90 -6.24 -6.12
C ALA A 858 6.36 -6.08 -6.17
N THR A 859 5.80 -5.67 -7.31
CA THR A 859 4.35 -5.42 -7.48
C THR A 859 3.53 -6.70 -7.66
N GLY A 860 4.13 -7.74 -8.23
CA GLY A 860 3.46 -8.95 -8.66
C GLY A 860 4.30 -9.71 -9.68
N ILE A 861 3.72 -10.78 -10.24
CA ILE A 861 4.38 -11.61 -11.23
C ILE A 861 4.08 -11.05 -12.62
N LEU A 862 5.10 -10.69 -13.40
CA LEU A 862 4.92 -10.35 -14.81
C LEU A 862 4.47 -11.61 -15.56
N ILE A 863 3.37 -11.50 -16.32
CA ILE A 863 2.77 -12.61 -17.07
C ILE A 863 2.98 -12.40 -18.56
N ASN A 864 2.50 -11.28 -19.12
CA ASN A 864 2.72 -10.90 -20.52
C ASN A 864 3.40 -9.54 -20.60
N ILE A 865 4.22 -9.35 -21.62
CA ILE A 865 4.96 -8.12 -21.90
C ILE A 865 4.72 -7.77 -23.37
N THR A 866 4.30 -6.52 -23.62
CA THR A 866 4.23 -5.94 -24.97
C THR A 866 5.46 -5.07 -25.17
N LEU A 867 6.35 -5.49 -26.06
CA LEU A 867 7.63 -4.86 -26.32
C LEU A 867 7.63 -4.21 -27.70
N GLU A 868 8.09 -2.97 -27.76
CA GLU A 868 8.35 -2.21 -28.98
C GLU A 868 9.58 -2.76 -29.72
N LEU A 869 9.49 -2.80 -31.05
CA LEU A 869 10.49 -3.33 -31.96
C LEU A 869 10.75 -2.32 -33.10
N GLU A 870 11.54 -2.75 -34.08
CA GLU A 870 11.74 -2.05 -35.35
C GLU A 870 12.03 -3.05 -36.48
N PRO A 871 12.05 -2.64 -37.76
CA PRO A 871 12.46 -3.50 -38.87
C PRO A 871 13.87 -4.06 -38.67
N ALA A 872 14.10 -5.32 -39.03
CA ALA A 872 15.38 -5.99 -38.85
C ALA A 872 16.51 -5.31 -39.65
N PHE A 873 17.68 -5.19 -39.01
CA PHE A 873 18.82 -4.42 -39.52
C PHE A 873 20.14 -5.14 -39.22
N ASN A 874 21.17 -4.79 -40.00
CA ASN A 874 22.56 -5.19 -39.74
C ASN A 874 23.28 -4.07 -39.00
N LEU A 875 24.24 -4.43 -38.15
CA LEU A 875 25.17 -3.49 -37.51
C LEU A 875 26.58 -3.69 -38.05
N ARG A 876 27.33 -2.59 -38.13
CA ARG A 876 28.74 -2.53 -38.55
C ARG A 876 29.62 -2.19 -37.35
N ASP A 877 30.04 -3.20 -36.58
CA ASP A 877 30.92 -3.01 -35.42
C ASP A 877 32.35 -2.72 -35.89
N THR A 878 32.79 -1.49 -35.70
CA THR A 878 34.15 -1.02 -35.96
C THR A 878 34.93 -1.02 -34.66
N HIS A 879 35.88 -1.94 -34.55
CA HIS A 879 36.73 -2.09 -33.38
C HIS A 879 38.06 -1.34 -33.54
N THR A 880 38.50 -0.66 -32.49
CA THR A 880 39.87 -0.11 -32.36
C THR A 880 40.45 -0.41 -30.97
N VAL A 881 41.75 -0.65 -30.86
CA VAL A 881 42.46 -0.86 -29.58
C VAL A 881 43.43 0.28 -29.33
N ARG A 882 43.19 1.03 -28.23
CA ARG A 882 43.84 2.29 -27.88
C ARG A 882 44.35 2.30 -26.43
N PRO A 883 45.35 3.11 -26.07
CA PRO A 883 45.74 3.33 -24.67
C PRO A 883 44.62 3.97 -23.85
N PHE A 884 44.55 3.64 -22.55
CA PHE A 884 43.53 4.18 -21.63
C PHE A 884 43.49 5.71 -21.60
N ASP A 885 44.64 6.38 -21.48
CA ASP A 885 44.69 7.84 -21.40
C ASP A 885 44.30 8.55 -22.71
N GLU A 886 44.53 7.93 -23.87
CA GLU A 886 44.02 8.43 -25.16
C GLU A 886 42.48 8.40 -25.17
N VAL A 887 41.90 7.29 -24.71
CA VAL A 887 40.44 7.12 -24.65
C VAL A 887 39.80 8.03 -23.61
N MET A 888 40.41 8.21 -22.44
CA MET A 888 39.90 9.15 -21.43
C MET A 888 40.00 10.61 -21.90
N ALA A 889 41.06 10.99 -22.61
CA ALA A 889 41.22 12.34 -23.16
C ALA A 889 40.25 12.68 -24.31
N ASN A 890 39.56 11.69 -24.88
CA ASN A 890 38.60 11.84 -25.98
C ASN A 890 37.27 11.13 -25.68
N LEU A 891 36.92 10.97 -24.39
CA LEU A 891 35.87 10.01 -23.98
C LEU A 891 34.52 10.33 -24.61
N ASP A 892 34.07 11.58 -24.57
CA ASP A 892 32.80 12.02 -25.15
C ASP A 892 32.79 11.88 -26.69
N GLN A 893 33.91 12.20 -27.35
CA GLN A 893 34.04 12.03 -28.81
C GLN A 893 33.98 10.56 -29.23
N ILE A 894 34.48 9.65 -28.40
CA ILE A 894 34.39 8.20 -28.63
C ILE A 894 32.99 7.68 -28.30
N LYS A 895 32.38 8.18 -27.22
CA LYS A 895 31.02 7.85 -26.76
C LYS A 895 29.95 8.15 -27.80
N ASP A 896 30.03 9.31 -28.45
CA ASP A 896 29.09 9.77 -29.46
C ASP A 896 29.60 9.53 -30.90
N ALA A 897 30.55 8.60 -31.09
CA ALA A 897 31.15 8.29 -32.39
C ALA A 897 30.26 7.47 -33.36
N GLY A 898 29.13 6.94 -32.87
CA GLY A 898 28.20 6.10 -33.62
C GLY A 898 26.98 5.71 -32.77
N GLU A 899 26.01 5.02 -33.36
CA GLU A 899 24.70 4.73 -32.72
C GLU A 899 24.83 3.93 -31.42
N HIS A 900 25.73 2.95 -31.37
CA HIS A 900 26.01 2.15 -30.18
C HIS A 900 27.51 2.08 -29.89
N VAL A 901 27.92 2.53 -28.69
CA VAL A 901 29.33 2.51 -28.28
C VAL A 901 29.54 1.71 -26.99
N ARG A 902 30.47 0.74 -27.07
CA ARG A 902 30.87 -0.17 -26.00
C ARG A 902 32.40 -0.12 -25.86
N LEU A 903 32.92 0.09 -24.65
CA LEU A 903 34.35 -0.04 -24.37
C LEU A 903 34.62 -1.25 -23.47
N TRP A 904 35.68 -1.98 -23.76
CA TRP A 904 36.26 -2.99 -22.88
C TRP A 904 37.66 -2.54 -22.47
N TRP A 905 37.79 -2.05 -21.23
CA TRP A 905 39.06 -1.64 -20.65
C TRP A 905 39.74 -2.81 -19.95
N PHE A 906 41.02 -3.04 -20.23
CA PHE A 906 41.85 -4.08 -19.64
C PHE A 906 42.90 -3.43 -18.71
N PRO A 907 42.62 -3.24 -17.40
CA PRO A 907 43.42 -2.35 -16.55
C PRO A 907 44.86 -2.83 -16.31
N ALA A 908 45.12 -4.13 -16.42
CA ALA A 908 46.45 -4.71 -16.26
C ALA A 908 47.39 -4.41 -17.45
N VAL A 909 46.85 -4.04 -18.62
CA VAL A 909 47.67 -3.73 -19.82
C VAL A 909 47.53 -2.28 -20.27
N GLY A 910 46.76 -1.45 -19.55
CA GLY A 910 46.56 -0.03 -19.88
C GLY A 910 45.85 0.22 -21.23
N MET A 911 45.16 -0.80 -21.78
CA MET A 911 44.53 -0.75 -23.11
C MET A 911 43.01 -0.82 -23.00
N VAL A 912 42.34 -0.16 -23.93
CA VAL A 912 40.88 -0.18 -24.11
C VAL A 912 40.57 -0.60 -25.54
N ARG A 913 39.70 -1.61 -25.70
CA ARG A 913 39.07 -1.87 -26.99
C ARG A 913 37.78 -1.05 -27.07
N CYS A 914 37.72 -0.15 -28.04
CA CYS A 914 36.54 0.63 -28.38
C CYS A 914 35.80 -0.11 -29.49
N SER A 915 34.48 -0.23 -29.36
CA SER A 915 33.56 -0.84 -30.31
C SER A 915 32.48 0.20 -30.61
N VAL A 916 32.39 0.60 -31.88
CA VAL A 916 31.46 1.62 -32.39
C VAL A 916 30.61 0.94 -33.46
N MET A 917 29.29 0.90 -33.28
CA MET A 917 28.37 0.15 -34.13
C MET A 917 27.31 1.09 -34.69
N ASP A 918 27.19 1.12 -36.01
CA ASP A 918 26.18 1.86 -36.75
C ASP A 918 25.34 0.92 -37.60
N ARG A 919 24.10 1.29 -37.90
CA ARG A 919 23.22 0.53 -38.79
C ARG A 919 23.75 0.60 -40.23
N THR A 920 23.81 -0.54 -40.91
CA THR A 920 24.29 -0.62 -42.31
C THR A 920 23.34 -1.43 -43.20
N SER A 921 23.30 -1.08 -44.48
CA SER A 921 22.69 -1.88 -45.54
C SER A 921 23.65 -2.89 -46.16
N GLU A 922 24.91 -2.95 -45.71
CA GLU A 922 25.89 -3.95 -46.13
C GLU A 922 25.43 -5.38 -45.75
N PRO A 923 25.68 -6.39 -46.59
CA PRO A 923 25.37 -7.79 -46.26
C PRO A 923 26.26 -8.30 -45.13
N ALA A 924 25.78 -9.30 -44.39
CA ALA A 924 26.52 -9.90 -43.27
C ALA A 924 27.85 -10.53 -43.73
N GLN A 925 28.95 -10.04 -43.16
CA GLN A 925 30.32 -10.51 -43.37
C GLN A 925 30.74 -11.29 -42.13
N ARG A 926 30.39 -12.59 -42.10
CA ARG A 926 30.56 -13.45 -40.92
C ARG A 926 32.03 -13.77 -40.63
N VAL A 927 32.66 -12.93 -39.81
CA VAL A 927 33.99 -13.20 -39.21
C VAL A 927 33.85 -14.21 -38.08
N ALA A 928 33.70 -15.50 -38.44
CA ALA A 928 33.65 -16.59 -37.47
C ALA A 928 34.94 -16.65 -36.66
N SER A 929 34.85 -16.49 -35.33
CA SER A 929 35.99 -16.54 -34.44
C SER A 929 36.07 -17.90 -33.79
N TRP A 930 36.95 -18.75 -34.31
CA TRP A 930 37.23 -20.10 -33.81
C TRP A 930 37.38 -20.20 -32.28
N LEU A 931 37.80 -19.13 -31.61
CA LEU A 931 37.90 -19.10 -30.15
C LEU A 931 36.54 -18.97 -29.44
N TRP A 932 35.71 -18.00 -29.85
CA TRP A 932 34.41 -17.74 -29.21
C TRP A 932 33.34 -18.71 -29.70
N ASP A 933 33.43 -19.15 -30.96
CA ASP A 933 32.50 -20.09 -31.60
C ASP A 933 32.78 -21.57 -31.23
N SER A 934 33.95 -21.92 -30.68
CA SER A 934 34.30 -23.32 -30.36
C SER A 934 34.28 -23.65 -28.86
N PRO A 935 33.83 -24.87 -28.48
CA PRO A 935 33.95 -25.38 -27.10
C PRO A 935 35.39 -25.42 -26.57
N LEU A 936 36.39 -25.49 -27.45
CA LEU A 936 37.80 -25.53 -27.05
C LEU A 936 38.32 -24.16 -26.64
N GLY A 937 38.03 -23.11 -27.42
CA GLY A 937 38.42 -21.74 -27.08
C GLY A 937 37.74 -21.24 -25.80
N PHE A 938 36.47 -21.62 -25.60
CA PHE A 938 35.76 -21.47 -24.33
C PHE A 938 36.54 -22.03 -23.13
N HIS A 939 36.96 -23.30 -23.18
CA HIS A 939 37.72 -23.91 -22.08
C HIS A 939 39.12 -23.31 -21.92
N VAL A 940 39.75 -22.83 -23.00
CA VAL A 940 41.01 -22.07 -22.92
C VAL A 940 40.82 -20.77 -22.14
N ILE A 941 39.79 -19.96 -22.45
CA ILE A 941 39.50 -18.72 -21.70
C ILE A 941 39.21 -19.04 -20.23
N GLN A 942 38.39 -20.06 -19.96
CA GLN A 942 38.07 -20.51 -18.60
C GLN A 942 39.32 -20.93 -17.81
N PHE A 943 40.26 -21.63 -18.45
CA PHE A 943 41.54 -22.04 -17.85
C PHE A 943 42.48 -20.85 -17.62
N LEU A 944 42.58 -19.91 -18.57
CA LEU A 944 43.36 -18.67 -18.42
C LEU A 944 42.86 -17.84 -17.23
N LEU A 945 41.54 -17.65 -17.12
CA LEU A 945 40.91 -16.96 -15.99
C LEU A 945 41.17 -17.68 -14.66
N LEU A 946 41.16 -19.02 -14.65
CA LEU A 946 41.52 -19.80 -13.47
C LEU A 946 43.00 -19.60 -13.06
N LEU A 947 43.93 -19.57 -14.02
CA LEU A 947 45.37 -19.39 -13.77
C LEU A 947 45.70 -18.04 -13.11
N THR A 948 45.01 -16.96 -13.47
CA THR A 948 45.25 -15.62 -12.86
C THR A 948 45.14 -15.60 -11.34
N ARG A 949 44.40 -16.55 -10.75
CA ARG A 949 44.14 -16.64 -9.30
C ARG A 949 45.26 -17.33 -8.51
N PHE A 950 46.17 -18.04 -9.18
CA PHE A 950 47.23 -18.82 -8.52
C PHE A 950 48.63 -18.17 -8.57
N ALA A 951 48.85 -17.21 -9.47
CA ALA A 951 50.11 -16.48 -9.56
C ALA A 951 50.23 -15.40 -8.47
N ARG A 952 50.59 -15.82 -7.26
CA ARG A 952 51.09 -14.91 -6.22
C ARG A 952 52.59 -14.69 -6.41
N PRO A 953 53.11 -13.44 -6.39
CA PRO A 953 54.53 -13.24 -6.18
C PRO A 953 54.91 -13.71 -4.78
N LEU A 954 55.85 -14.66 -4.67
CA LEU A 954 56.45 -15.01 -3.39
C LEU A 954 57.34 -13.84 -2.90
N PRO A 955 57.31 -13.47 -1.62
CA PRO A 955 58.19 -12.44 -1.08
C PRO A 955 59.66 -12.90 -1.21
N HIS A 956 60.53 -11.97 -1.57
CA HIS A 956 61.94 -12.24 -1.86
C HIS A 956 62.73 -12.42 -0.55
N PRO A 957 63.33 -13.61 -0.27
CA PRO A 957 64.32 -13.73 0.79
C PRO A 957 65.65 -13.13 0.30
N SER A 958 66.36 -12.43 1.18
CA SER A 958 67.60 -11.69 0.86
C SER A 958 68.85 -12.32 1.49
N PHE A 959 70.01 -12.13 0.83
CA PHE A 959 71.36 -12.57 1.22
C PHE A 959 71.65 -14.09 1.18
N PRO A 960 72.92 -14.54 1.11
CA PRO A 960 74.04 -13.97 0.35
C PRO A 960 74.77 -15.01 -0.57
N SER A 961 75.85 -14.55 -1.22
CA SER A 961 76.77 -15.27 -2.12
C SER A 961 77.39 -16.59 -1.62
N ALA A 962 77.61 -17.58 -2.52
CA ALA A 962 78.95 -18.14 -2.84
C ALA A 962 79.00 -19.36 -3.81
N ILE A 963 79.81 -19.24 -4.88
CA ILE A 963 80.78 -20.25 -5.43
C ILE A 963 80.28 -21.47 -6.29
N PHE A 964 81.20 -21.92 -7.16
CA PHE A 964 81.18 -22.90 -8.28
C PHE A 964 81.66 -24.34 -7.83
N PRO A 965 81.98 -25.35 -8.71
CA PRO A 965 81.19 -26.04 -9.78
C PRO A 965 81.46 -27.59 -9.95
N LYS A 966 80.97 -28.18 -11.08
CA LYS A 966 81.54 -29.31 -11.91
C LYS A 966 81.33 -30.82 -11.55
N ARG A 967 80.65 -31.51 -12.49
CA ARG A 967 80.97 -32.80 -13.22
C ARG A 967 81.11 -34.18 -12.49
N PHE A 968 80.60 -35.21 -13.20
CA PHE A 968 80.92 -36.66 -13.14
C PHE A 968 80.56 -37.42 -11.83
N SER A 969 80.37 -38.75 -11.78
CA SER A 969 80.01 -39.77 -12.80
C SER A 969 79.24 -40.92 -12.11
N ILE A 970 78.61 -41.83 -12.87
CA ILE A 970 77.92 -43.02 -12.34
C ILE A 970 78.92 -44.19 -12.18
N PHE A 971 78.94 -44.84 -11.01
CA PHE A 971 78.85 -46.31 -10.80
C PHE A 971 79.19 -46.71 -9.35
N SER A 972 78.27 -47.35 -8.62
CA SER A 972 78.51 -48.59 -7.84
C SER A 972 77.28 -49.02 -7.00
N ILE A 973 76.78 -50.23 -7.31
CA ILE A 973 76.14 -51.24 -6.44
C ILE A 973 75.07 -50.79 -5.44
N ALA A 974 73.83 -51.18 -5.75
CA ALA A 974 72.67 -51.04 -4.88
C ALA A 974 72.61 -52.08 -3.73
N ARG A 975 72.39 -51.59 -2.51
CA ARG A 975 71.51 -52.30 -1.54
C ARG A 975 70.62 -51.39 -0.66
N THR A 976 70.62 -50.08 -0.91
CA THR A 976 69.76 -49.07 -0.22
C THR A 976 68.88 -48.29 -1.20
N PHE A 977 68.76 -48.77 -2.44
CA PHE A 977 68.33 -47.93 -3.57
C PHE A 977 66.82 -47.77 -3.76
N VAL A 978 65.96 -48.67 -3.28
CA VAL A 978 64.51 -48.58 -3.61
C VAL A 978 63.83 -47.42 -2.86
N VAL A 979 64.03 -47.31 -1.55
CA VAL A 979 63.49 -46.19 -0.74
C VAL A 979 64.17 -44.88 -1.13
N ALA A 980 65.48 -44.92 -1.40
CA ALA A 980 66.23 -43.75 -1.85
C ALA A 980 65.78 -43.28 -3.24
N LEU A 981 65.52 -44.18 -4.21
CA LEU A 981 65.09 -43.80 -5.55
C LEU A 981 63.68 -43.21 -5.56
N VAL A 982 62.74 -43.75 -4.77
CA VAL A 982 61.43 -43.10 -4.61
C VAL A 982 61.58 -41.74 -3.95
N SER A 983 62.37 -41.63 -2.87
CA SER A 983 62.58 -40.36 -2.15
C SER A 983 63.29 -39.31 -3.00
N VAL A 984 64.32 -39.70 -3.78
CA VAL A 984 65.07 -38.83 -4.68
C VAL A 984 64.28 -38.53 -5.95
N THR A 985 63.44 -39.45 -6.45
CA THR A 985 62.53 -39.13 -7.56
C THR A 985 61.46 -38.15 -7.09
N VAL A 986 60.84 -38.35 -5.92
CA VAL A 986 59.87 -37.40 -5.33
C VAL A 986 60.54 -36.07 -4.96
N PHE A 987 61.79 -36.07 -4.49
CA PHE A 987 62.54 -34.84 -4.23
C PHE A 987 62.99 -34.14 -5.52
N LEU A 988 63.35 -34.86 -6.59
CA LEU A 988 63.68 -34.27 -7.89
C LEU A 988 62.44 -33.83 -8.66
N TRP A 989 61.31 -34.54 -8.58
CA TRP A 989 60.01 -34.09 -9.10
C TRP A 989 59.47 -32.94 -8.26
N GLY A 990 59.66 -32.96 -6.95
CA GLY A 990 59.34 -31.87 -6.05
C GLY A 990 60.20 -30.63 -6.30
N LEU A 991 61.50 -30.82 -6.56
CA LEU A 991 62.43 -29.75 -6.94
C LEU A 991 62.21 -29.28 -8.38
N LEU A 992 61.80 -30.15 -9.32
CA LEU A 992 61.34 -29.75 -10.65
C LEU A 992 60.01 -29.02 -10.58
N LEU A 993 59.06 -29.43 -9.73
CA LEU A 993 57.83 -28.67 -9.47
C LEU A 993 58.13 -27.36 -8.75
N HIS A 994 59.11 -27.29 -7.86
CA HIS A 994 59.48 -26.07 -7.12
C HIS A 994 60.29 -25.10 -8.00
N LEU A 995 61.20 -25.61 -8.83
CA LEU A 995 61.93 -24.82 -9.82
C LEU A 995 61.02 -24.44 -10.98
N ALA A 996 60.16 -25.32 -11.49
CA ALA A 996 59.19 -24.99 -12.53
C ALA A 996 58.12 -24.05 -12.00
N SER A 997 57.61 -24.19 -10.77
CA SER A 997 56.67 -23.19 -10.20
C SER A 997 57.36 -21.86 -9.86
N ARG A 998 58.65 -21.85 -9.45
CA ARG A 998 59.42 -20.60 -9.31
C ARG A 998 59.75 -19.96 -10.66
N LEU A 999 60.09 -20.75 -11.68
CA LEU A 999 60.35 -20.29 -13.05
C LEU A 999 59.06 -19.81 -13.71
N LEU A 1000 57.96 -20.53 -13.53
CA LEU A 1000 56.61 -20.15 -13.94
C LEU A 1000 56.15 -18.90 -13.20
N ALA A 1001 56.42 -18.73 -11.90
CA ALA A 1001 56.18 -17.47 -11.18
C ALA A 1001 57.16 -16.34 -11.58
N HIS A 1002 58.31 -16.65 -12.18
CA HIS A 1002 59.22 -15.66 -12.78
C HIS A 1002 58.80 -15.24 -14.19
N LEU A 1003 58.24 -16.16 -14.97
CA LEU A 1003 57.70 -15.94 -16.32
C LEU A 1003 56.30 -15.31 -16.28
N MET A 1004 55.48 -15.73 -15.31
CA MET A 1004 54.16 -15.21 -14.99
C MET A 1004 54.19 -14.24 -13.80
N ARG A 1005 55.25 -13.41 -13.70
CA ARG A 1005 55.37 -12.37 -12.64
C ARG A 1005 54.08 -11.56 -12.48
N ASP A 1006 53.39 -11.31 -13.59
CA ASP A 1006 52.02 -10.85 -13.63
C ASP A 1006 51.15 -11.72 -14.55
N ALA A 1007 50.69 -12.89 -14.07
CA ALA A 1007 49.76 -13.72 -14.83
C ALA A 1007 48.47 -12.98 -15.22
N ASN A 1008 48.06 -11.96 -14.44
CA ASN A 1008 46.89 -11.13 -14.77
C ASN A 1008 47.16 -10.19 -15.95
N VAL A 1009 48.39 -9.67 -16.09
CA VAL A 1009 48.84 -8.88 -17.26
C VAL A 1009 48.95 -9.78 -18.48
N TRP A 1010 49.54 -10.97 -18.33
CA TRP A 1010 49.62 -11.96 -19.41
C TRP A 1010 48.23 -12.42 -19.88
N ALA A 1011 47.35 -12.82 -18.98
CA ALA A 1011 45.98 -13.23 -19.31
C ALA A 1011 45.17 -12.07 -19.90
N SER A 1012 45.36 -10.82 -19.43
CA SER A 1012 44.73 -9.65 -20.04
C SER A 1012 45.26 -9.36 -21.45
N SER A 1013 46.57 -9.55 -21.67
CA SER A 1013 47.20 -9.41 -23.00
C SER A 1013 46.67 -10.46 -23.97
N VAL A 1014 46.58 -11.71 -23.51
CA VAL A 1014 46.00 -12.82 -24.27
C VAL A 1014 44.52 -12.56 -24.54
N ALA A 1015 43.71 -12.22 -23.54
CA ALA A 1015 42.29 -11.91 -23.72
C ALA A 1015 42.05 -10.73 -24.68
N LEU A 1016 42.87 -9.67 -24.62
CA LEU A 1016 42.82 -8.54 -25.56
C LEU A 1016 43.10 -8.99 -27.00
N ALA A 1017 44.20 -9.73 -27.23
CA ALA A 1017 44.58 -10.23 -28.54
C ALA A 1017 43.59 -11.28 -29.10
N LEU A 1018 43.03 -12.11 -28.23
CA LEU A 1018 42.00 -13.10 -28.52
C LEU A 1018 40.61 -12.48 -28.75
N SER A 1019 40.41 -11.23 -28.33
CA SER A 1019 39.17 -10.51 -28.61
C SER A 1019 39.09 -10.10 -30.10
N GLY A 1020 40.22 -9.83 -30.76
CA GLY A 1020 40.30 -9.53 -32.18
C GLY A 1020 41.57 -8.78 -32.61
N PRO A 1021 41.75 -8.51 -33.92
CA PRO A 1021 42.80 -7.61 -34.41
C PRO A 1021 42.68 -6.21 -33.81
N LYS A 1022 43.79 -5.45 -33.76
CA LYS A 1022 43.80 -4.07 -33.20
C LYS A 1022 42.78 -3.15 -33.87
N ASN A 1023 42.59 -3.29 -35.18
CA ASN A 1023 41.54 -2.65 -35.95
C ASN A 1023 40.83 -3.75 -36.75
N SER A 1024 39.51 -3.87 -36.63
CA SER A 1024 38.71 -4.80 -37.44
C SER A 1024 37.26 -4.33 -37.56
N VAL A 1025 36.59 -4.73 -38.62
CA VAL A 1025 35.15 -4.46 -38.85
C VAL A 1025 34.41 -5.79 -38.95
N THR A 1026 33.26 -5.88 -38.28
CA THR A 1026 32.35 -7.04 -38.33
C THR A 1026 30.97 -6.55 -38.77
N ILE A 1027 30.29 -7.30 -39.64
CA ILE A 1027 28.93 -6.98 -40.09
C ILE A 1027 28.05 -8.23 -39.97
N ASP A 1028 26.97 -8.18 -39.19
CA ASP A 1028 25.93 -9.21 -39.11
C ASP A 1028 24.62 -8.57 -38.63
N ARG A 1029 23.55 -9.38 -38.52
CA ARG A 1029 22.27 -9.00 -37.92
C ARG A 1029 22.47 -8.44 -36.51
N SER A 1030 21.74 -7.39 -36.15
CA SER A 1030 22.04 -6.56 -34.96
C SER A 1030 22.17 -7.32 -33.64
N ASP A 1031 21.32 -8.31 -33.39
CA ASP A 1031 21.39 -9.19 -32.22
C ASP A 1031 22.72 -9.94 -32.09
N ARG A 1032 23.31 -10.38 -33.21
CA ARG A 1032 24.60 -11.10 -33.24
C ARG A 1032 25.81 -10.20 -33.02
N ILE A 1033 25.63 -8.88 -33.12
CA ILE A 1033 26.65 -7.87 -32.84
C ILE A 1033 26.52 -7.36 -31.38
N PHE A 1034 25.29 -7.21 -30.90
CA PHE A 1034 25.02 -6.87 -29.49
C PHE A 1034 25.39 -8.02 -28.53
N ASN A 1035 24.85 -9.23 -28.75
CA ASN A 1035 25.03 -10.37 -27.85
C ASN A 1035 26.40 -11.03 -28.01
N ILE A 1036 26.95 -11.52 -26.89
CA ILE A 1036 28.22 -12.24 -26.79
C ILE A 1036 28.01 -13.42 -25.84
N GLU A 1037 27.97 -14.65 -26.37
CA GLU A 1037 27.65 -15.87 -25.61
C GLU A 1037 28.72 -16.21 -24.54
N CYS A 1038 28.57 -15.61 -23.36
CA CYS A 1038 29.44 -15.82 -22.21
C CYS A 1038 29.13 -17.14 -21.49
N ARG A 1039 29.41 -18.29 -22.11
CA ARG A 1039 29.02 -19.64 -21.65
C ARG A 1039 29.61 -20.11 -20.29
N TYR A 1040 30.28 -19.25 -19.52
CA TYR A 1040 30.85 -19.57 -18.19
C TYR A 1040 30.27 -18.65 -17.11
N PRO A 1041 29.99 -19.15 -15.89
CA PRO A 1041 29.53 -18.31 -14.77
C PRO A 1041 30.47 -17.13 -14.48
N GLN A 1042 29.91 -15.93 -14.53
CA GLN A 1042 30.56 -14.67 -14.16
C GLN A 1042 29.96 -14.12 -12.86
N TYR A 1043 30.80 -13.46 -12.07
CA TYR A 1043 30.38 -12.55 -11.02
C TYR A 1043 30.60 -11.12 -11.49
N THR A 1044 29.51 -10.36 -11.62
CA THR A 1044 29.55 -8.99 -12.10
C THR A 1044 28.98 -8.06 -11.03
N THR A 1045 29.66 -6.94 -10.80
CA THR A 1045 29.09 -5.75 -10.15
C THR A 1045 29.10 -4.62 -11.17
N GLU A 1046 28.03 -3.83 -11.22
CA GLU A 1046 27.88 -2.77 -12.21
C GLU A 1046 27.43 -1.49 -11.52
N TRP A 1047 28.01 -0.36 -11.91
CA TRP A 1047 27.74 0.96 -11.34
C TRP A 1047 27.14 1.87 -12.39
N ALA A 1048 25.99 2.47 -12.07
CA ALA A 1048 25.43 3.60 -12.82
C ALA A 1048 26.04 4.90 -12.30
N ILE A 1049 26.81 5.57 -13.15
CA ILE A 1049 27.51 6.83 -12.88
C ILE A 1049 26.88 7.92 -13.77
N PRO A 1050 26.69 9.16 -13.28
CA PRO A 1050 26.35 10.28 -14.15
C PRO A 1050 27.32 10.38 -15.33
N ALA A 1051 26.86 10.48 -16.58
CA ALA A 1051 27.77 10.44 -17.74
C ALA A 1051 28.86 11.52 -17.67
N ASP A 1052 28.52 12.72 -17.20
CA ASP A 1052 29.40 13.86 -16.91
C ASP A 1052 30.51 13.56 -15.88
N ARG A 1053 30.32 12.52 -15.05
CA ARG A 1053 31.31 12.05 -14.06
C ARG A 1053 31.98 10.73 -14.46
N GLY A 1054 31.68 10.20 -15.65
CA GLY A 1054 32.23 8.93 -16.15
C GLY A 1054 33.76 8.94 -16.21
N GLU A 1055 34.35 9.94 -16.87
CA GLU A 1055 35.81 10.08 -16.99
C GLU A 1055 36.50 10.17 -15.62
N ALA A 1056 36.00 11.04 -14.73
CA ALA A 1056 36.54 11.23 -13.39
C ALA A 1056 36.47 9.95 -12.54
N CYS A 1057 35.37 9.19 -12.64
CA CYS A 1057 35.22 7.89 -11.99
C CYS A 1057 36.20 6.85 -12.56
N LEU A 1058 36.37 6.80 -13.88
CA LEU A 1058 37.29 5.87 -14.55
C LEU A 1058 38.77 6.17 -14.24
N ARG A 1059 39.18 7.44 -14.25
CA ARG A 1059 40.53 7.84 -13.82
C ARG A 1059 40.78 7.52 -12.35
N SER A 1060 39.80 7.76 -11.48
CA SER A 1060 39.88 7.40 -10.05
C SER A 1060 39.97 5.89 -9.82
N LEU A 1061 39.23 5.10 -10.61
CA LEU A 1061 39.29 3.64 -10.60
C LEU A 1061 40.64 3.13 -11.13
N SER A 1062 41.21 3.77 -12.15
CA SER A 1062 42.54 3.46 -12.71
C SER A 1062 43.66 3.72 -11.69
N ALA A 1063 43.65 4.89 -11.05
CA ALA A 1063 44.59 5.23 -9.98
C ALA A 1063 44.50 4.26 -8.79
N TRP A 1064 43.28 3.86 -8.39
CA TRP A 1064 43.11 2.85 -7.33
C TRP A 1064 43.63 1.48 -7.77
N LEU A 1065 43.28 1.01 -8.98
CA LEU A 1065 43.75 -0.28 -9.50
C LEU A 1065 45.28 -0.33 -9.65
N ALA A 1066 45.93 0.79 -10.00
CA ALA A 1066 47.39 0.89 -10.03
C ALA A 1066 48.01 0.81 -8.62
N ALA A 1067 47.40 1.43 -7.61
CA ALA A 1067 47.83 1.30 -6.22
C ALA A 1067 47.64 -0.13 -5.67
N GLU A 1068 46.52 -0.78 -6.00
CA GLU A 1068 46.28 -2.19 -5.68
C GLU A 1068 47.29 -3.11 -6.39
N GLN A 1069 47.66 -2.81 -7.65
CA GLN A 1069 48.69 -3.55 -8.41
C GLN A 1069 50.04 -3.59 -7.69
N GLY A 1070 50.44 -2.51 -7.01
CA GLY A 1070 51.64 -2.48 -6.17
C GLY A 1070 51.55 -3.29 -4.86
N SER A 1071 50.36 -3.72 -4.44
CA SER A 1071 50.14 -4.48 -3.21
C SER A 1071 50.09 -5.99 -3.45
N THR A 1072 50.83 -6.75 -2.63
CA THR A 1072 50.79 -8.23 -2.58
C THR A 1072 49.50 -8.81 -2.01
N THR A 1073 48.66 -7.95 -1.41
CA THR A 1073 47.31 -8.28 -0.92
C THR A 1073 46.22 -7.48 -1.62
N GLY A 1074 46.59 -6.77 -2.69
CA GLY A 1074 45.68 -5.92 -3.44
C GLY A 1074 44.78 -6.69 -4.39
N GLU A 1075 43.68 -6.06 -4.76
CA GLU A 1075 42.65 -6.63 -5.61
C GLU A 1075 43.08 -6.65 -7.10
N ARG A 1076 42.55 -7.59 -7.90
CA ARG A 1076 42.84 -7.72 -9.35
C ARG A 1076 41.56 -8.08 -10.14
N PRO A 1077 41.11 -7.25 -11.10
CA PRO A 1077 40.09 -7.69 -12.05
C PRO A 1077 40.69 -8.68 -13.06
N HIS A 1078 39.98 -9.79 -13.32
CA HIS A 1078 40.43 -10.89 -14.18
C HIS A 1078 39.87 -10.83 -15.61
N PHE A 1079 38.81 -10.05 -15.82
CA PHE A 1079 38.16 -9.80 -17.11
C PHE A 1079 38.20 -8.29 -17.38
N PRO A 1080 38.06 -7.81 -18.63
CA PRO A 1080 37.86 -6.39 -18.89
C PRO A 1080 36.72 -5.78 -18.08
N ILE A 1081 36.87 -4.50 -17.77
CA ILE A 1081 35.82 -3.64 -17.26
C ILE A 1081 35.04 -3.14 -18.48
N GLU A 1082 33.75 -3.48 -18.53
CA GLU A 1082 32.85 -3.05 -19.59
C GLU A 1082 32.31 -1.65 -19.26
N ILE A 1083 32.34 -0.74 -20.24
CA ILE A 1083 31.88 0.63 -20.11
C ILE A 1083 30.89 0.89 -21.25
N ARG A 1084 29.67 1.29 -20.89
CA ARG A 1084 28.55 1.49 -21.81
C ARG A 1084 27.77 2.73 -21.40
N TRP A 1085 26.95 3.28 -22.30
CA TRP A 1085 26.09 4.43 -22.01
C TRP A 1085 24.64 4.15 -22.37
N SER A 1086 23.73 4.83 -21.69
CA SER A 1086 22.31 4.93 -22.06
C SER A 1086 21.79 6.34 -21.83
N ALA A 1087 20.77 6.70 -22.61
CA ALA A 1087 19.95 7.88 -22.36
C ALA A 1087 19.30 7.81 -20.96
N GLY A 1088 18.94 8.97 -20.42
CA GLY A 1088 18.16 9.07 -19.20
C GLY A 1088 16.67 8.77 -19.42
N ASP A 1089 15.99 8.28 -18.39
CA ASP A 1089 14.58 7.88 -18.42
C ASP A 1089 13.75 8.49 -17.27
N ASP A 1090 12.48 8.09 -17.15
CA ASP A 1090 11.56 8.47 -16.06
C ASP A 1090 11.02 7.27 -15.24
N LEU A 1091 11.65 6.09 -15.36
CA LEU A 1091 11.22 4.84 -14.73
C LEU A 1091 11.66 4.80 -13.25
N TRP A 1092 10.73 4.59 -12.32
CA TRP A 1092 10.91 4.94 -10.89
C TRP A 1092 12.10 4.30 -10.17
N LEU A 1093 12.53 3.10 -10.58
CA LEU A 1093 13.67 2.38 -9.98
C LEU A 1093 14.88 2.29 -10.92
N SER A 1094 14.84 2.95 -12.08
CA SER A 1094 15.98 2.96 -13.01
C SER A 1094 17.12 3.81 -12.45
N PRO A 1095 18.37 3.33 -12.45
CA PRO A 1095 19.53 4.17 -12.15
C PRO A 1095 19.74 5.33 -13.15
N ALA A 1096 19.09 5.29 -14.32
CA ALA A 1096 19.09 6.36 -15.31
C ALA A 1096 17.88 7.32 -15.19
N ASN A 1097 17.09 7.22 -14.12
CA ASN A 1097 15.95 8.10 -13.86
C ASN A 1097 16.38 9.58 -13.74
N GLY A 1098 15.52 10.48 -14.22
CA GLY A 1098 15.69 11.92 -14.12
C GLY A 1098 16.25 12.57 -15.40
N SER A 1099 16.05 11.92 -16.55
CA SER A 1099 16.46 12.42 -17.87
C SER A 1099 17.96 12.71 -18.03
N ARG A 1100 18.82 12.16 -17.17
CA ARG A 1100 20.28 12.28 -17.24
C ARG A 1100 20.91 11.04 -17.85
N GLU A 1101 21.73 11.24 -18.87
CA GLU A 1101 22.56 10.19 -19.48
C GLU A 1101 23.44 9.49 -18.42
N THR A 1102 23.55 8.16 -18.54
CA THR A 1102 24.20 7.31 -17.54
C THR A 1102 25.34 6.51 -18.17
N CYS A 1103 26.52 6.60 -17.55
CA CYS A 1103 27.68 5.75 -17.82
C CYS A 1103 27.63 4.53 -16.91
N TRP A 1104 27.56 3.35 -17.51
CA TRP A 1104 27.51 2.05 -16.84
C TRP A 1104 28.91 1.44 -16.82
N ILE A 1105 29.42 1.14 -15.62
CA ILE A 1105 30.75 0.56 -15.41
C ILE A 1105 30.59 -0.85 -14.81
N GLY A 1106 30.68 -1.88 -15.64
CA GLY A 1106 30.56 -3.28 -15.30
C GLY A 1106 31.91 -3.94 -15.01
N ILE A 1107 32.16 -4.37 -13.77
CA ILE A 1107 33.36 -5.10 -13.36
C ILE A 1107 33.04 -6.60 -13.29
N VAL A 1108 33.54 -7.35 -14.26
CA VAL A 1108 33.32 -8.79 -14.44
C VAL A 1108 34.47 -9.61 -13.82
N GLN A 1109 34.14 -10.73 -13.15
CA GLN A 1109 35.10 -11.62 -12.51
C GLN A 1109 34.76 -13.10 -12.68
N PHE A 1110 35.79 -13.95 -12.67
CA PHE A 1110 35.63 -15.41 -12.56
C PHE A 1110 35.89 -15.86 -11.11
N LYS A 1111 34.86 -16.43 -10.46
CA LYS A 1111 34.93 -16.91 -9.06
C LYS A 1111 34.70 -18.43 -8.98
N PHE A 1112 35.21 -19.01 -7.90
CA PHE A 1112 34.88 -20.36 -7.45
C PHE A 1112 34.35 -20.25 -6.01
N VAL A 1113 33.52 -21.20 -5.60
CA VAL A 1113 32.75 -21.18 -4.35
C VAL A 1113 33.66 -20.93 -3.12
N HIS A 1114 33.14 -20.21 -2.12
CA HIS A 1114 33.82 -19.74 -0.89
C HIS A 1114 34.88 -18.61 -1.04
N CYS A 1115 34.46 -17.40 -1.46
CA CYS A 1115 35.20 -16.15 -1.17
C CYS A 1115 34.26 -14.92 -1.10
N LEU A 1116 34.13 -14.31 0.09
CA LEU A 1116 33.13 -13.25 0.41
C LEU A 1116 33.72 -11.81 0.57
N TYR A 1117 34.98 -11.57 0.25
CA TYR A 1117 35.72 -10.38 0.75
C TYR A 1117 35.63 -9.08 -0.07
N TRP A 1118 35.19 -9.13 -1.34
CA TRP A 1118 35.40 -8.06 -2.34
C TRP A 1118 34.62 -6.75 -2.09
N ASP A 1119 33.42 -6.86 -1.50
CA ASP A 1119 32.35 -5.87 -1.66
C ASP A 1119 32.61 -4.49 -0.98
N LYS A 1120 33.32 -4.49 0.16
CA LYS A 1120 33.44 -3.27 0.99
C LYS A 1120 34.55 -2.31 0.55
N ARG A 1121 35.62 -2.78 -0.09
CA ARG A 1121 36.80 -1.93 -0.44
C ARG A 1121 36.57 -1.14 -1.72
N CYS A 1122 36.16 -1.82 -2.79
CA CYS A 1122 35.98 -1.27 -4.13
C CYS A 1122 34.97 -0.10 -4.21
N SER A 1123 34.05 0.00 -3.23
CA SER A 1123 33.06 1.08 -3.19
C SER A 1123 33.63 2.48 -2.85
N ARG A 1124 34.91 2.60 -2.45
CA ARG A 1124 35.50 3.89 -2.03
C ARG A 1124 35.66 4.92 -3.17
N PRO A 1125 36.29 4.63 -4.33
CA PRO A 1125 36.44 5.62 -5.40
C PRO A 1125 35.09 6.13 -5.93
N ALA A 1126 34.14 5.22 -6.18
CA ALA A 1126 32.78 5.55 -6.60
C ALA A 1126 32.06 6.46 -5.58
N LYS A 1127 32.14 6.17 -4.28
CA LYS A 1127 31.55 7.02 -3.22
C LYS A 1127 32.25 8.38 -3.04
N THR A 1128 33.45 8.55 -3.60
CA THR A 1128 34.15 9.84 -3.63
C THR A 1128 33.74 10.65 -4.85
N CYS A 1129 33.45 10.00 -5.99
CA CYS A 1129 33.01 10.64 -7.23
C CYS A 1129 31.49 10.87 -7.32
N ALA A 1130 30.70 10.16 -6.51
CA ALA A 1130 29.24 10.31 -6.41
C ALA A 1130 28.78 11.28 -5.29
N LYS A 1131 29.75 11.84 -4.55
CA LYS A 1131 29.54 13.01 -3.67
C LYS A 1131 29.86 14.31 -4.41
#